data_AF-A0A7D8YP46-F1
#
_entry.id   AF-A0A7D8YP46-F1
#
_cell.length_a   1.000
_cell.length_b   1.000
_cell.length_c   1.000
_cell.angle_alpha   90.00
_cell.angle_beta   90.00
_cell.angle_gamma   90.00
#
_symmetry.space_group_name_H-M   'P 1'
#
loop_
_entity.id
_entity.type
_entity.pdbx_description
1 polymer ?
#
loop_
_entity_poly.entity_id
_entity_poly.type
_entity_poly.pdbx_seq_one_letter_code
_entity_poly.pdbx_strand_id
1 'polypeptide(L)'
;MADFADAALREAAKNDGPTSVHEEDNKFQKAISAWRNIDLTSMIPTLDNTASEIVQYQRDSTVQRKDLAQKTKDFRKLDDSGKLGEIKGLLKAYQTFIDLLTNHSKSTNSAFLSVYSSLSEAPDPYPLLEASVDSLLLSEDTLPKVAQENEHLQKNVSKLTTQLEETESRLETERTARKNLEEGLETKVKDVETSWSAVVEEKKGNWEAKEKLLEEKVENQERLLNEIKASYEVTQRLGQSESDGNDTGRGHVTSAELEMVNSDLERTSVRLAEVEGRNEQLRVELAQSASQVPSHPALNLEDDPGYMRMRSENSSLMRKLDSARFERDARKRELDGRLRSLEREIGMLKEERDSLKIKVQKWSDYEDVKQELEVLKSIEFSTGDDDDQDIADSVASHTGAENGASKGKGDTLEQLLLARNKKLSDELTILRVSHQDLQSRLQSMQEDLSKTNADLEKAQHLNSTLENDLANVQSEAATAYPSGASVAGTYASRYPQSSAVGVGRKGRVSPTSSIISGFDPRSASLGTTSLEQLRSGEPVGGGSGILPMITAQRDRFKKRNTQLENELSESHRTLSSLRQEVASLQKDNLNLYEKTRYVSTYNRAAPTASSASSYATNPNPSTIQMSSTTSSGLALDRYRSAYESNISPFAAFRGRESARAYKRMSLPERMVFSITRMVLATRTSRNLFAGYCVALHVLVFFSLYWLGTADVEQHGSHLGQGVVAAAGGTLAGQSESDWNQEGFSDKAS
;
A
#
# COMPACT_ATOMS: atom_id res chain seq x y z
N MET A 1 15.81 -9.82 -0.72
CA MET A 1 15.08 -8.91 0.19
C MET A 1 16.02 -7.97 0.92
N ALA A 2 17.17 -8.43 1.43
CA ALA A 2 18.19 -7.56 2.02
C ALA A 2 18.76 -6.51 1.04
N ASP A 3 19.05 -6.89 -0.21
CA ASP A 3 19.58 -5.95 -1.21
C ASP A 3 18.57 -4.88 -1.68
N PHE A 4 17.28 -5.16 -1.59
CA PHE A 4 16.24 -4.19 -1.96
C PHE A 4 16.00 -3.14 -0.86
N ALA A 5 16.18 -3.55 0.41
CA ALA A 5 16.13 -2.64 1.53
C ALA A 5 17.35 -1.70 1.55
N ASP A 6 18.54 -2.21 1.20
CA ASP A 6 19.77 -1.42 1.14
C ASP A 6 19.78 -0.46 -0.06
N ALA A 7 19.17 -0.85 -1.19
CA ALA A 7 18.96 0.04 -2.33
C ALA A 7 17.97 1.17 -2.00
N ALA A 8 16.85 0.87 -1.32
CA ALA A 8 15.87 1.87 -0.92
C ALA A 8 16.42 2.86 0.14
N LEU A 9 17.26 2.39 1.07
CA LEU A 9 17.97 3.24 2.03
C LEU A 9 19.01 4.14 1.36
N ARG A 10 19.72 3.64 0.33
CA ARG A 10 20.68 4.45 -0.45
C ARG A 10 20.01 5.47 -1.37
N GLU A 11 18.79 5.20 -1.81
CA GLU A 11 17.99 6.10 -2.64
C GLU A 11 17.31 7.19 -1.79
N ALA A 12 16.87 6.86 -0.57
CA ALA A 12 16.45 7.84 0.43
C ALA A 12 17.60 8.77 0.87
N ALA A 13 18.81 8.23 1.07
CA ALA A 13 19.99 9.02 1.40
C ALA A 13 20.53 9.89 0.24
N LYS A 14 20.03 9.70 -0.99
CA LYS A 14 20.42 10.50 -2.16
C LYS A 14 19.47 11.67 -2.45
N ASN A 15 18.26 11.66 -1.87
CA ASN A 15 17.26 12.71 -2.07
C ASN A 15 17.30 13.84 -1.03
N ASP A 16 18.04 13.65 0.08
CA ASP A 16 18.41 14.75 0.97
C ASP A 16 19.73 15.34 0.49
N GLY A 17 19.65 16.29 -0.45
CA GLY A 17 20.75 17.20 -0.71
C GLY A 17 21.05 18.00 0.57
N PRO A 18 22.25 17.90 1.16
CA PRO A 18 22.57 18.53 2.45
C PRO A 18 22.86 20.04 2.30
N THR A 19 22.18 20.73 1.39
CA THR A 19 22.52 22.12 1.05
C THR A 19 21.40 23.12 1.33
N SER A 20 20.11 22.75 1.19
CA SER A 20 19.01 23.71 1.43
C SER A 20 18.69 23.89 2.92
N VAL A 21 18.57 22.79 3.68
CA VAL A 21 18.26 22.83 5.13
C VAL A 21 19.38 23.53 5.90
N HIS A 22 20.63 23.25 5.56
CA HIS A 22 21.78 23.91 6.18
C HIS A 22 21.89 25.40 5.83
N GLU A 23 21.47 25.84 4.64
CA GLU A 23 21.42 27.26 4.31
C GLU A 23 20.32 28.01 5.06
N GLU A 24 19.16 27.39 5.26
CA GLU A 24 18.08 27.96 6.08
C GLU A 24 18.47 28.01 7.55
N ASP A 25 19.01 26.93 8.12
CA ASP A 25 19.55 26.89 9.49
C ASP A 25 20.63 27.97 9.71
N ASN A 26 21.49 28.20 8.72
CA ASN A 26 22.49 29.26 8.77
C ASN A 26 21.86 30.66 8.76
N LYS A 27 20.74 30.86 8.04
CA LYS A 27 19.98 32.14 8.07
C LYS A 27 19.29 32.33 9.42
N PHE A 28 18.70 31.29 10.00
CA PHE A 28 18.09 31.33 11.34
C PHE A 28 19.14 31.66 12.42
N GLN A 29 20.28 30.98 12.41
CA GLN A 29 21.37 31.26 13.36
C GLN A 29 21.92 32.68 13.20
N LYS A 30 22.09 33.14 11.97
CA LYS A 30 22.53 34.51 11.68
C LYS A 30 21.51 35.54 12.18
N ALA A 31 20.22 35.31 11.96
CA ALA A 31 19.15 36.17 12.46
C ALA A 31 19.12 36.22 13.99
N ILE A 32 19.20 35.07 14.67
CA ILE A 32 19.26 34.99 16.13
C ILE A 32 20.48 35.75 16.66
N SER A 33 21.64 35.63 16.00
CA SER A 33 22.85 36.37 16.40
C SER A 33 22.69 37.89 16.25
N ALA A 34 22.01 38.36 15.20
CA ALA A 34 21.73 39.78 15.00
C ALA A 34 20.80 40.33 16.08
N TRP A 35 19.70 39.63 16.39
CA TRP A 35 18.77 40.03 17.46
C TRP A 35 19.40 39.96 18.85
N ARG A 36 20.33 39.02 19.07
CA ARG A 36 21.11 38.95 20.32
C ARG A 36 22.08 40.12 20.46
N ASN A 37 22.66 40.59 19.35
CA ASN A 37 23.58 41.73 19.35
C ASN A 37 22.86 43.08 19.51
N ILE A 38 21.62 43.20 19.04
CA ILE A 38 20.77 44.38 19.32
C ILE A 38 20.52 44.53 20.82
N ASP A 39 20.32 43.41 21.52
CA ASP A 39 20.03 43.36 22.96
C ASP A 39 19.07 44.48 23.42
N LEU A 40 17.80 44.33 23.04
CA LEU A 40 16.75 45.29 23.38
C LEU A 40 16.69 45.60 24.88
N THR A 41 17.10 44.67 25.74
CA THR A 41 17.12 44.80 27.20
C THR A 41 18.07 45.93 27.65
N SER A 42 19.23 46.06 27.02
CA SER A 42 20.19 47.13 27.32
C SER A 42 19.95 48.38 26.48
N MET A 43 19.41 48.24 25.27
CA MET A 43 19.08 49.36 24.40
C MET A 43 17.94 50.23 24.95
N ILE A 44 16.88 49.64 25.51
CA ILE A 44 15.73 50.39 26.05
C ILE A 44 16.15 51.40 27.14
N PRO A 45 16.91 51.02 28.18
CA PRO A 45 17.41 51.98 29.17
C PRO A 45 18.26 53.12 28.59
N THR A 46 19.07 52.84 27.57
CA THR A 46 19.87 53.90 26.90
C THR A 46 18.99 54.87 26.12
N LEU A 47 17.95 54.36 25.46
CA LEU A 47 16.95 55.17 24.78
C LEU A 47 16.13 56.00 25.78
N ASP A 48 15.73 55.41 26.91
CA ASP A 48 15.02 56.13 27.97
C ASP A 48 15.86 57.29 28.53
N ASN A 49 17.16 57.09 28.71
CA ASN A 49 18.06 58.17 29.10
C ASN A 49 18.14 59.27 28.03
N THR A 50 18.28 58.90 26.74
CA THR A 50 18.30 59.90 25.65
C THR A 50 16.96 60.65 25.53
N ALA A 51 15.83 59.98 25.76
CA ALA A 51 14.51 60.59 25.77
C ALA A 51 14.36 61.57 26.94
N SER A 52 14.85 61.21 28.12
CA SER A 52 14.91 62.10 29.29
C SER A 52 15.76 63.34 29.00
N GLU A 53 16.95 63.16 28.40
CA GLU A 53 17.81 64.26 27.97
C GLU A 53 17.08 65.18 26.98
N ILE A 54 16.41 64.64 25.96
CA ILE A 54 15.63 65.43 24.98
C ILE A 54 14.55 66.26 25.68
N VAL A 55 13.82 65.68 26.63
CA VAL A 55 12.79 66.41 27.41
C VAL A 55 13.42 67.51 28.26
N GLN A 56 14.57 67.25 28.88
CA GLN A 56 15.31 68.24 29.65
C GLN A 56 15.79 69.39 28.74
N TYR A 57 16.38 69.09 27.59
CA TYR A 57 16.79 70.08 26.60
C TYR A 57 15.63 70.89 26.04
N GLN A 58 14.45 70.27 25.85
CA GLN A 58 13.26 71.01 25.42
C GLN A 58 12.85 72.05 26.46
N ARG A 59 12.86 71.69 27.75
CA ARG A 59 12.60 72.62 28.86
C ARG A 59 13.66 73.72 28.90
N ASP A 60 14.94 73.36 28.89
CA ASP A 60 16.05 74.31 28.98
C ASP A 60 16.11 75.26 27.79
N SER A 61 15.84 74.78 26.57
CA SER A 61 15.76 75.62 25.37
C SER A 61 14.63 76.65 25.48
N THR A 62 13.48 76.29 26.06
CA THR A 62 12.38 77.26 26.24
C THR A 62 12.72 78.34 27.28
N VAL A 63 13.41 77.97 28.36
CA VAL A 63 13.84 78.90 29.42
C VAL A 63 14.93 79.82 28.88
N GLN A 64 15.99 79.26 28.29
CA GLN A 64 17.10 80.04 27.74
C GLN A 64 16.66 80.96 26.60
N ARG A 65 15.69 80.55 25.78
CA ARG A 65 15.09 81.43 24.76
C ARG A 65 14.36 82.62 25.37
N LYS A 66 13.61 82.41 26.47
CA LYS A 66 12.95 83.49 27.21
C LYS A 66 13.97 84.44 27.84
N ASP A 67 15.01 83.89 28.47
CA ASP A 67 16.08 84.68 29.08
C ASP A 67 16.87 85.49 28.05
N LEU A 68 17.14 84.92 26.88
CA LEU A 68 17.81 85.61 25.78
C LEU A 68 16.94 86.72 25.20
N ALA A 69 15.64 86.49 25.03
CA ALA A 69 14.69 87.51 24.61
C ALA A 69 14.61 88.66 25.62
N GLN A 70 14.63 88.34 26.92
CA GLN A 70 14.64 89.34 27.99
C GLN A 70 15.95 90.13 28.01
N LYS A 71 17.12 89.48 27.93
CA LYS A 71 18.43 90.14 27.82
C LYS A 71 18.52 91.04 26.59
N THR A 72 17.93 90.63 25.47
CA THR A 72 17.86 91.45 24.24
C THR A 72 16.96 92.66 24.41
N LYS A 73 15.83 92.51 25.11
CA LYS A 73 14.91 93.60 25.43
C LYS A 73 15.56 94.61 26.38
N ASP A 74 16.31 94.14 27.37
CA ASP A 74 16.98 94.99 28.34
C ASP A 74 18.20 95.70 27.73
N PHE A 75 18.95 95.01 26.87
CA PHE A 75 20.01 95.63 26.05
C PHE A 75 19.49 96.79 25.19
N ARG A 76 18.29 96.66 24.61
CA ARG A 76 17.67 97.71 23.79
C ARG A 76 17.31 98.97 24.59
N LYS A 77 17.10 98.86 25.91
CA LYS A 77 16.74 99.98 26.79
C LYS A 77 17.95 100.76 27.32
N LEU A 78 19.17 100.24 27.18
CA LEU A 78 20.39 100.91 27.62
C LEU A 78 20.72 102.13 26.75
N ASP A 79 21.50 103.05 27.30
CA ASP A 79 22.12 104.15 26.56
C ASP A 79 23.32 103.66 25.73
N ASP A 80 23.84 104.47 24.81
CA ASP A 80 24.85 104.01 23.84
C ASP A 80 26.20 103.63 24.49
N SER A 81 26.53 104.23 25.63
CA SER A 81 27.69 103.83 26.46
C SER A 81 27.46 102.47 27.13
N GLY A 82 26.27 102.24 27.70
CA GLY A 82 25.87 100.95 28.29
C GLY A 82 25.75 99.82 27.27
N LYS A 83 25.26 100.10 26.07
CA LYS A 83 25.22 99.14 24.95
C LYS A 83 26.63 98.67 24.55
N LEU A 84 27.61 99.56 24.53
CA LEU A 84 28.99 99.19 24.18
C LEU A 84 29.61 98.23 25.21
N GLY A 85 29.24 98.36 26.49
CA GLY A 85 29.67 97.46 27.56
C GLY A 85 29.01 96.08 27.53
N GLU A 86 27.70 96.02 27.25
CA GLU A 86 26.90 94.78 27.35
C GLU A 86 26.85 93.95 26.05
N ILE A 87 27.25 94.51 24.90
CA ILE A 87 27.13 93.82 23.59
C ILE A 87 27.91 92.51 23.53
N LYS A 88 29.07 92.44 24.20
CA LYS A 88 29.89 91.22 24.31
C LYS A 88 29.19 90.16 25.16
N GLY A 89 28.48 90.57 26.22
CA GLY A 89 27.70 89.68 27.07
C GLY A 89 26.49 89.11 26.34
N LEU A 90 25.78 89.95 25.58
CA LEU A 90 24.65 89.53 24.75
C LEU A 90 25.09 88.56 23.64
N LEU A 91 26.16 88.88 22.90
CA LEU A 91 26.68 88.01 21.85
C LEU A 91 27.11 86.65 22.40
N LYS A 92 27.78 86.63 23.57
CA LYS A 92 28.16 85.38 24.24
C LYS A 92 26.93 84.56 24.66
N ALA A 93 25.85 85.20 25.10
CA ALA A 93 24.60 84.51 25.42
C ALA A 93 23.93 83.89 24.18
N TYR A 94 23.92 84.60 23.04
CA TYR A 94 23.47 84.04 21.76
C TYR A 94 24.33 82.87 21.29
N GLN A 95 25.65 83.00 21.41
CA GLN A 95 26.60 81.93 21.07
C GLN A 95 26.36 80.67 21.91
N THR A 96 26.25 80.81 23.24
CA THR A 96 25.96 79.68 24.13
C THR A 96 24.63 79.00 23.80
N PHE A 97 23.59 79.76 23.46
CA PHE A 97 22.31 79.17 23.03
C PHE A 97 22.42 78.40 21.71
N ILE A 98 23.16 78.93 20.73
CA ILE A 98 23.40 78.26 19.44
C ILE A 98 24.24 76.98 19.64
N ASP A 99 25.27 77.03 20.48
CA ASP A 99 26.12 75.88 20.80
C ASP A 99 25.33 74.78 21.49
N LEU A 100 24.45 75.13 22.44
CA LEU A 100 23.56 74.18 23.11
C LEU A 100 22.57 73.53 22.14
N LEU A 101 21.96 74.31 21.25
CA LEU A 101 21.05 73.77 20.22
C LEU A 101 21.78 72.84 19.24
N THR A 102 22.99 73.21 18.83
CA THR A 102 23.81 72.44 17.90
C THR A 102 24.30 71.13 18.54
N ASN A 103 24.74 71.16 19.80
CA ASN A 103 25.18 69.98 20.52
C ASN A 103 24.04 69.01 20.80
N HIS A 104 22.87 69.52 21.18
CA HIS A 104 21.67 68.70 21.34
C HIS A 104 21.29 68.02 20.02
N SER A 105 21.19 68.79 18.91
CA SER A 105 20.86 68.22 17.61
C SER A 105 21.87 67.15 17.16
N LYS A 106 23.17 67.34 17.43
CA LYS A 106 24.19 66.32 17.16
C LYS A 106 24.01 65.07 18.02
N SER A 107 23.73 65.23 19.32
CA SER A 107 23.49 64.11 20.24
C SER A 107 22.27 63.29 19.83
N THR A 108 21.13 63.95 19.57
CA THR A 108 19.89 63.30 19.14
C THR A 108 20.07 62.58 17.79
N ASN A 109 20.72 63.21 16.82
CA ASN A 109 20.98 62.59 15.51
C ASN A 109 21.93 61.38 15.64
N SER A 110 22.94 61.47 16.51
CA SER A 110 23.86 60.36 16.77
C SER A 110 23.15 59.19 17.44
N ALA A 111 22.31 59.45 18.45
CA ALA A 111 21.53 58.42 19.13
C ALA A 111 20.53 57.74 18.17
N PHE A 112 19.83 58.53 17.35
CA PHE A 112 18.91 58.02 16.34
C PHE A 112 19.61 57.13 15.30
N LEU A 113 20.74 57.58 14.75
CA LEU A 113 21.49 56.79 13.76
C LEU A 113 22.07 55.51 14.35
N SER A 114 22.49 55.53 15.62
CA SER A 114 22.93 54.33 16.32
C SER A 114 21.82 53.28 16.36
N VAL A 115 20.62 53.64 16.80
CA VAL A 115 19.48 52.70 16.87
C VAL A 115 19.01 52.27 15.49
N TYR A 116 18.94 53.20 14.54
CA TYR A 116 18.55 52.90 13.17
C TYR A 116 19.51 51.91 12.52
N SER A 117 20.83 52.09 12.69
CA SER A 117 21.83 51.17 12.12
C SER A 117 21.65 49.74 12.65
N SER A 118 21.56 49.59 13.97
CA SER A 118 21.36 48.28 14.62
C SER A 118 20.06 47.62 14.20
N LEU A 119 18.97 48.38 14.07
CA LEU A 119 17.67 47.84 13.66
C LEU A 119 17.59 47.53 12.16
N SER A 120 18.29 48.31 11.32
CA SER A 120 18.30 48.11 9.85
C SER A 120 19.11 46.90 9.41
N GLU A 121 20.09 46.47 10.21
CA GLU A 121 20.89 45.28 9.95
C GLU A 121 20.21 43.98 10.39
N ALA A 122 19.18 44.07 11.25
CA ALA A 122 18.46 42.89 11.71
C ALA A 122 17.38 42.44 10.72
N PRO A 123 17.31 41.13 10.43
CA PRO A 123 16.25 40.55 9.64
C PRO A 123 14.91 40.58 10.39
N ASP A 124 13.80 40.66 9.65
CA ASP A 124 12.44 40.65 10.18
C ASP A 124 12.21 39.44 11.14
N PRO A 125 11.73 39.65 12.37
CA PRO A 125 11.52 38.57 13.32
C PRO A 125 10.23 37.79 13.07
N TYR A 126 9.28 38.32 12.29
CA TYR A 126 7.98 37.67 12.07
C TYR A 126 8.09 36.28 11.43
N PRO A 127 8.86 36.08 10.34
CA PRO A 127 9.04 34.75 9.75
C PRO A 127 9.76 33.75 10.67
N LEU A 128 10.65 34.23 11.54
CA LEU A 128 11.35 33.40 12.52
C LEU A 128 10.38 32.87 13.58
N LEU A 129 9.48 33.74 14.04
CA LEU A 129 8.46 33.38 15.02
C LEU A 129 7.41 32.44 14.40
N GLU A 130 6.97 32.70 13.17
CA GLU A 130 6.06 31.82 12.44
C GLU A 130 6.66 30.42 12.27
N ALA A 131 7.90 30.32 11.77
CA ALA A 131 8.59 29.03 11.63
C ALA A 131 8.79 28.31 12.97
N SER A 132 9.05 29.05 14.05
CA SER A 132 9.18 28.46 15.40
C SER A 132 7.85 27.94 15.95
N VAL A 133 6.74 28.63 15.66
CA VAL A 133 5.39 28.20 16.02
C VAL A 133 4.99 26.98 15.20
N ASP A 134 5.24 26.99 13.89
CA ASP A 134 4.98 25.84 13.01
C ASP A 134 5.81 24.63 13.42
N SER A 135 7.09 24.81 13.75
CA SER A 135 7.93 23.73 14.27
C SER A 135 7.44 23.22 15.63
N LEU A 136 6.95 24.09 16.50
CA LEU A 136 6.40 23.68 17.79
C LEU A 136 5.09 22.89 17.60
N LEU A 137 4.17 23.38 16.77
CA LEU A 137 2.92 22.71 16.44
C LEU A 137 3.16 21.36 15.74
N LEU A 138 4.12 21.30 14.83
CA LEU A 138 4.53 20.07 14.18
C LEU A 138 5.13 19.10 15.19
N SER A 139 5.98 19.58 16.12
CA SER A 139 6.52 18.75 17.18
C SER A 139 5.43 18.24 18.13
N GLU A 140 4.42 19.04 18.44
CA GLU A 140 3.31 18.67 19.32
C GLU A 140 2.43 17.57 18.71
N ASP A 141 2.21 17.58 17.39
CA ASP A 141 1.43 16.54 16.69
C ASP A 141 2.27 15.29 16.34
N THR A 142 3.56 15.44 16.05
CA THR A 142 4.43 14.33 15.62
C THR A 142 5.05 13.56 16.78
N LEU A 143 5.46 14.23 17.85
CA LEU A 143 6.07 13.61 19.04
C LEU A 143 5.20 12.51 19.66
N PRO A 144 3.87 12.68 19.89
CA PRO A 144 3.05 11.61 20.46
C PRO A 144 2.90 10.43 19.50
N LYS A 145 2.84 10.66 18.17
CA LYS A 145 2.76 9.59 17.17
C LYS A 145 4.03 8.76 17.14
N VAL A 146 5.19 9.42 17.13
CA VAL A 146 6.50 8.75 17.19
C VAL A 146 6.69 8.02 18.51
N ALA A 147 6.27 8.61 19.63
CA ALA A 147 6.33 7.97 20.94
C ALA A 147 5.45 6.70 21.00
N GLN A 148 4.22 6.77 20.48
CA GLN A 148 3.31 5.62 20.38
C GLN A 148 3.86 4.52 19.46
N GLU A 149 4.44 4.90 18.32
CA GLU A 149 5.08 3.94 17.41
C GLU A 149 6.29 3.28 18.06
N ASN A 150 7.13 4.04 18.76
CA ASN A 150 8.28 3.51 19.48
C ASN A 150 7.84 2.56 20.61
N GLU A 151 6.79 2.91 21.37
CA GLU A 151 6.20 2.02 22.37
C GLU A 151 5.63 0.74 21.74
N HIS A 152 4.96 0.85 20.60
CA HIS A 152 4.43 -0.28 19.86
C HIS A 152 5.55 -1.19 19.31
N LEU A 153 6.63 -0.60 18.77
CA LEU A 153 7.81 -1.32 18.32
C LEU A 153 8.51 -2.02 19.48
N GLN A 154 8.68 -1.36 20.63
CA GLN A 154 9.24 -1.98 21.84
C GLN A 154 8.38 -3.16 22.34
N LYS A 155 7.05 -3.02 22.33
CA LYS A 155 6.11 -4.12 22.64
C LYS A 155 6.21 -5.28 21.65
N ASN A 156 6.40 -4.99 20.37
CA ASN A 156 6.57 -6.03 19.36
C ASN A 156 7.93 -6.74 19.48
N VAL A 157 9.00 -5.99 19.72
CA VAL A 157 10.34 -6.55 19.96
C VAL A 157 10.30 -7.47 21.19
N SER A 158 9.79 -7.00 22.33
CA SER A 158 9.66 -7.83 23.54
C SER A 158 8.80 -9.08 23.33
N LYS A 159 7.70 -8.98 22.56
CA LYS A 159 6.88 -10.14 22.19
C LYS A 159 7.63 -11.12 21.29
N LEU A 160 8.37 -10.63 20.30
CA LEU A 160 9.17 -11.48 19.41
C LEU A 160 10.33 -12.13 20.16
N THR A 161 11.00 -11.41 21.07
CA THR A 161 12.06 -11.94 21.92
C THR A 161 11.54 -13.05 22.83
N THR A 162 10.40 -12.85 23.49
CA THR A 162 9.81 -13.90 24.34
C THR A 162 9.35 -15.12 23.54
N GLN A 163 8.79 -14.91 22.35
CA GLN A 163 8.46 -16.02 21.43
C GLN A 163 9.72 -16.77 20.97
N LEU A 164 10.81 -16.06 20.69
CA LEU A 164 12.08 -16.66 20.30
C LEU A 164 12.64 -17.51 21.46
N GLU A 165 12.73 -16.96 22.67
CA GLU A 165 13.18 -17.67 23.87
C GLU A 165 12.33 -18.92 24.16
N GLU A 166 11.00 -18.84 24.02
CA GLU A 166 10.10 -19.99 24.18
C GLU A 166 10.38 -21.06 23.12
N THR A 167 10.59 -20.67 21.86
CA THR A 167 10.90 -21.61 20.78
C THR A 167 12.28 -22.25 20.92
N GLU A 168 13.29 -21.50 21.39
CA GLU A 168 14.61 -22.01 21.67
C GLU A 168 14.60 -23.00 22.85
N SER A 169 13.88 -22.66 23.92
CA SER A 169 13.67 -23.57 25.05
C SER A 169 12.94 -24.86 24.62
N ARG A 170 11.91 -24.74 23.77
CA ARG A 170 11.21 -25.90 23.22
C ARG A 170 12.11 -26.74 22.30
N LEU A 171 12.99 -26.12 21.54
CA LEU A 171 13.96 -26.82 20.70
C LEU A 171 15.00 -27.57 21.55
N GLU A 172 15.47 -26.97 22.65
CA GLU A 172 16.43 -27.59 23.55
C GLU A 172 15.83 -28.79 24.30
N THR A 173 14.59 -28.67 24.76
CA THR A 173 13.85 -29.80 25.35
C THR A 173 13.60 -30.93 24.34
N GLU A 174 13.33 -30.62 23.07
CA GLU A 174 13.19 -31.63 22.03
C GLU A 174 14.52 -32.31 21.68
N ARG A 175 15.63 -31.55 21.62
CA ARG A 175 16.98 -32.07 21.41
C ARG A 175 17.42 -33.01 22.54
N THR A 176 17.21 -32.61 23.79
CA THR A 176 17.53 -33.45 24.96
C THR A 176 16.66 -34.71 24.99
N ALA A 177 15.36 -34.61 24.67
CA ALA A 177 14.48 -35.76 24.55
C ALA A 177 14.91 -36.72 23.43
N ARG A 178 15.30 -36.21 22.25
CA ARG A 178 15.84 -37.02 21.16
C ARG A 178 17.13 -37.74 21.56
N LYS A 179 18.06 -37.02 22.20
CA LYS A 179 19.33 -37.59 22.68
C LYS A 179 19.09 -38.73 23.68
N ASN A 180 18.19 -38.53 24.65
CA ASN A 180 17.85 -39.57 25.62
C ASN A 180 17.20 -40.81 24.96
N LEU A 181 16.41 -40.60 23.91
CA LEU A 181 15.78 -41.70 23.18
C LEU A 181 16.80 -42.46 22.31
N GLU A 182 17.76 -41.76 21.71
CA GLU A 182 18.89 -42.34 20.98
C GLU A 182 19.81 -43.13 21.90
N GLU A 183 20.23 -42.57 23.04
CA GLU A 183 20.99 -43.29 24.07
C GLU A 183 20.22 -44.52 24.59
N GLY A 184 18.91 -44.40 24.77
CA GLY A 184 18.02 -45.50 25.16
C GLY A 184 17.84 -46.59 24.07
N LEU A 185 17.99 -46.25 22.79
CA LEU A 185 18.01 -47.22 21.70
C LEU A 185 19.38 -47.87 21.57
N GLU A 186 20.46 -47.10 21.68
CA GLU A 186 21.84 -47.59 21.60
C GLU A 186 22.14 -48.60 22.72
N THR A 187 21.66 -48.33 23.95
CA THR A 187 21.76 -49.27 25.07
C THR A 187 21.02 -50.58 24.78
N LYS A 188 19.78 -50.53 24.28
CA LYS A 188 19.04 -51.73 23.88
C LYS A 188 19.71 -52.49 22.75
N VAL A 189 20.27 -51.79 21.76
CA VAL A 189 21.02 -52.43 20.67
C VAL A 189 22.25 -53.13 21.23
N LYS A 190 23.01 -52.50 22.13
CA LYS A 190 24.14 -53.12 22.84
C LYS A 190 23.72 -54.35 23.66
N ASP A 191 22.59 -54.29 24.37
CA ASP A 191 22.06 -55.43 25.13
C ASP A 191 21.65 -56.59 24.21
N VAL A 192 21.06 -56.29 23.04
CA VAL A 192 20.72 -57.29 22.03
C VAL A 192 21.98 -57.86 21.38
N GLU A 193 22.96 -57.04 21.01
CA GLU A 193 24.24 -57.48 20.45
C GLU A 193 25.00 -58.37 21.43
N THR A 194 25.08 -57.99 22.71
CA THR A 194 25.74 -58.80 23.75
C THR A 194 25.01 -60.13 23.98
N SER A 195 23.68 -60.13 24.08
CA SER A 195 22.92 -61.38 24.22
C SER A 195 23.04 -62.29 23.00
N TRP A 196 23.00 -61.77 21.77
CA TRP A 196 23.24 -62.56 20.56
C TRP A 196 24.67 -63.06 20.48
N SER A 197 25.67 -62.26 20.86
CA SER A 197 27.06 -62.70 20.90
C SER A 197 27.25 -63.86 21.88
N ALA A 198 26.61 -63.80 23.05
CA ALA A 198 26.64 -64.89 24.03
C ALA A 198 25.96 -66.17 23.48
N VAL A 199 24.81 -66.05 22.80
CA VAL A 199 24.14 -67.19 22.16
C VAL A 199 25.01 -67.79 21.05
N VAL A 200 25.65 -66.96 20.23
CA VAL A 200 26.54 -67.43 19.17
C VAL A 200 27.74 -68.16 19.76
N GLU A 201 28.35 -67.63 20.81
CA GLU A 201 29.48 -68.29 21.49
C GLU A 201 29.06 -69.62 22.14
N GLU A 202 27.87 -69.67 22.75
CA GLU A 202 27.32 -70.92 23.30
C GLU A 202 27.03 -71.95 22.19
N LYS A 203 26.47 -71.53 21.05
CA LYS A 203 26.24 -72.43 19.91
C LYS A 203 27.55 -72.91 19.31
N LYS A 204 28.54 -72.03 19.17
CA LYS A 204 29.88 -72.39 18.70
C LYS A 204 30.53 -73.41 19.63
N GLY A 205 30.54 -73.17 20.94
CA GLY A 205 31.05 -74.13 21.93
C GLY A 205 30.31 -75.46 21.91
N ASN A 206 28.98 -75.46 21.70
CA ASN A 206 28.20 -76.68 21.54
C ASN A 206 28.55 -77.46 20.25
N TRP A 207 28.85 -76.76 19.15
CA TRP A 207 29.31 -77.39 17.91
C TRP A 207 30.73 -77.94 18.04
N GLU A 208 31.65 -77.19 18.64
CA GLU A 208 33.01 -77.65 18.94
C GLU A 208 32.99 -78.88 19.88
N ALA A 209 32.11 -78.89 20.89
CA ALA A 209 31.94 -80.05 21.77
C ALA A 209 31.37 -81.27 21.02
N LYS A 210 30.42 -81.07 20.10
CA LYS A 210 29.89 -82.15 19.24
C LYS A 210 30.95 -82.67 18.27
N GLU A 211 31.73 -81.78 17.67
CA GLU A 211 32.83 -82.12 16.78
C GLU A 211 33.85 -82.99 17.53
N LYS A 212 34.29 -82.54 18.71
CA LYS A 212 35.19 -83.31 19.57
C LYS A 212 34.62 -84.69 19.96
N LEU A 213 33.33 -84.77 20.31
CA LEU A 213 32.68 -86.06 20.62
C LEU A 213 32.59 -86.98 19.39
N LEU A 214 32.44 -86.43 18.19
CA LEU A 214 32.47 -87.20 16.95
C LEU A 214 33.89 -87.66 16.63
N GLU A 215 34.89 -86.80 16.80
CA GLU A 215 36.31 -87.16 16.68
C GLU A 215 36.67 -88.28 17.66
N GLU A 216 36.31 -88.17 18.94
CA GLU A 216 36.53 -89.22 19.94
C GLU A 216 35.83 -90.53 19.57
N LYS A 217 34.60 -90.49 19.02
CA LYS A 217 33.90 -91.68 18.52
C LYS A 217 34.60 -92.31 17.33
N VAL A 218 35.09 -91.50 16.38
CA VAL A 218 35.85 -91.99 15.22
C VAL A 218 37.15 -92.62 15.69
N GLU A 219 37.89 -91.96 16.59
CA GLU A 219 39.11 -92.51 17.18
C GLU A 219 38.83 -93.84 17.90
N ASN A 220 37.73 -93.93 18.66
CA ASN A 220 37.34 -95.16 19.33
C ASN A 220 36.93 -96.27 18.34
N GLN A 221 36.21 -95.94 17.26
CA GLN A 221 35.89 -96.88 16.19
C GLN A 221 37.14 -97.35 15.44
N GLU A 222 38.10 -96.46 15.18
CA GLU A 222 39.40 -96.80 14.61
C GLU A 222 40.18 -97.73 15.53
N ARG A 223 40.16 -97.46 16.84
CA ARG A 223 40.74 -98.34 17.87
C ARG A 223 40.12 -99.74 17.83
N LEU A 224 38.79 -99.82 17.80
CA LEU A 224 38.05 -101.08 17.73
C LEU A 224 38.30 -101.82 16.40
N LEU A 225 38.37 -101.12 15.28
CA LEU A 225 38.75 -101.70 13.99
C LEU A 225 40.16 -102.27 14.01
N ASN A 226 41.10 -101.56 14.64
CA ASN A 226 42.47 -102.05 14.81
C ASN A 226 42.52 -103.26 15.74
N GLU A 227 41.73 -103.28 16.81
CA GLU A 227 41.60 -104.44 17.71
C GLU A 227 40.96 -105.65 17.00
N ILE A 228 39.90 -105.46 16.20
CA ILE A 228 39.28 -106.52 15.39
C ILE A 228 40.25 -107.04 14.33
N LYS A 229 41.02 -106.16 13.67
CA LYS A 229 42.06 -106.60 12.73
C LYS A 229 43.11 -107.46 13.44
N ALA A 230 43.54 -107.04 14.62
CA ALA A 230 44.49 -107.79 15.44
C ALA A 230 43.89 -109.12 15.94
N SER A 231 42.64 -109.14 16.39
CA SER A 231 41.97 -110.36 16.85
C SER A 231 41.63 -111.30 15.70
N TYR A 232 41.24 -110.80 14.54
CA TYR A 232 41.06 -111.59 13.31
C TYR A 232 42.38 -112.23 12.87
N GLU A 233 43.50 -111.50 12.95
CA GLU A 233 44.82 -112.09 12.71
C GLU A 233 45.14 -113.20 13.72
N VAL A 234 44.80 -113.03 15.00
CA VAL A 234 44.98 -114.06 16.04
C VAL A 234 44.07 -115.26 15.82
N THR A 235 42.78 -115.06 15.51
CA THR A 235 41.82 -116.14 15.21
C THR A 235 42.19 -116.85 13.92
N GLN A 236 42.72 -116.16 12.91
CA GLN A 236 43.24 -116.81 11.69
C GLN A 236 44.46 -117.67 11.99
N ARG A 237 45.32 -117.25 12.94
CA ARG A 237 46.42 -118.08 13.47
C ARG A 237 45.90 -119.27 14.29
N LEU A 238 44.78 -119.13 15.00
CA LEU A 238 44.21 -120.18 15.86
C LEU A 238 43.32 -121.18 15.10
N GLY A 239 42.53 -120.76 14.12
CA GLY A 239 41.66 -121.61 13.29
C GLY A 239 42.43 -122.52 12.32
N GLN A 240 43.71 -122.26 12.10
CA GLN A 240 44.62 -123.23 11.49
C GLN A 240 44.99 -124.40 12.42
N SER A 241 44.69 -124.30 13.72
CA SER A 241 45.03 -125.30 14.75
C SER A 241 43.87 -126.26 15.10
N GLU A 242 42.66 -126.10 14.55
CA GLU A 242 41.45 -126.84 14.98
C GLU A 242 40.84 -127.80 13.93
N SER A 243 41.63 -128.22 12.93
CA SER A 243 41.17 -129.17 11.90
C SER A 243 41.39 -130.65 12.26
N ASP A 244 41.16 -131.08 13.51
CA ASP A 244 41.20 -132.51 13.84
C ASP A 244 40.29 -132.95 15.00
N GLY A 245 39.38 -133.90 14.74
CA GLY A 245 38.69 -134.77 15.70
C GLY A 245 37.41 -134.22 16.38
N ASN A 246 36.19 -134.50 15.89
CA ASN A 246 35.35 -135.70 16.03
C ASN A 246 34.46 -135.79 17.30
N ASP A 247 33.15 -135.68 17.05
CA ASP A 247 31.99 -136.41 17.59
C ASP A 247 31.89 -136.73 19.10
N THR A 248 31.18 -135.86 19.85
CA THR A 248 30.37 -136.27 21.01
C THR A 248 29.20 -135.30 21.21
N GLY A 249 27.98 -135.68 20.80
CA GLY A 249 26.83 -134.76 20.86
C GLY A 249 25.51 -135.35 21.38
N ARG A 250 25.49 -136.51 22.06
CA ARG A 250 24.22 -137.04 22.60
C ARG A 250 23.78 -136.38 23.92
N GLY A 251 24.68 -135.65 24.58
CA GLY A 251 24.35 -134.65 25.62
C GLY A 251 23.90 -133.30 25.04
N HIS A 252 24.07 -133.08 23.73
CA HIS A 252 23.65 -131.85 23.06
C HIS A 252 22.13 -131.72 22.98
N VAL A 253 21.33 -132.80 23.01
CA VAL A 253 19.87 -132.64 22.91
C VAL A 253 19.28 -132.18 24.24
N THR A 254 19.68 -132.77 25.37
CA THR A 254 19.25 -132.30 26.69
C THR A 254 19.92 -130.99 27.09
N SER A 255 21.18 -130.76 26.66
CA SER A 255 21.86 -129.47 26.83
C SER A 255 21.25 -128.40 25.93
N ALA A 256 20.89 -128.70 24.68
CA ALA A 256 20.25 -127.73 23.78
C ALA A 256 18.81 -127.46 24.18
N GLU A 257 18.08 -128.42 24.77
CA GLU A 257 16.77 -128.14 25.36
C GLU A 257 16.89 -127.27 26.63
N LEU A 258 17.87 -127.54 27.49
CA LEU A 258 18.18 -126.67 28.64
C LEU A 258 18.67 -125.29 28.22
N GLU A 259 19.49 -125.21 27.18
CA GLU A 259 20.03 -123.97 26.62
C GLU A 259 18.96 -123.20 25.86
N MET A 260 18.03 -123.87 25.17
CA MET A 260 16.87 -123.24 24.55
C MET A 260 15.93 -122.68 25.62
N VAL A 261 15.64 -123.44 26.67
CA VAL A 261 14.85 -122.96 27.81
C VAL A 261 15.56 -121.83 28.55
N ASN A 262 16.88 -121.89 28.72
CA ASN A 262 17.64 -120.80 29.32
C ASN A 262 17.69 -119.57 28.40
N SER A 263 17.78 -119.75 27.09
CA SER A 263 17.74 -118.65 26.11
C SER A 263 16.36 -118.00 26.04
N ASP A 264 15.28 -118.79 26.18
CA ASP A 264 13.91 -118.28 26.28
C ASP A 264 13.68 -117.59 27.63
N LEU A 265 14.28 -118.10 28.72
CA LEU A 265 14.28 -117.45 30.03
C LEU A 265 15.05 -116.12 30.00
N GLU A 266 16.21 -116.07 29.36
CA GLU A 266 17.00 -114.85 29.17
C GLU A 266 16.28 -113.86 28.26
N ARG A 267 15.67 -114.33 27.17
CA ARG A 267 14.89 -113.47 26.26
C ARG A 267 13.65 -112.91 26.95
N THR A 268 12.97 -113.70 27.77
CA THR A 268 11.82 -113.25 28.55
C THR A 268 12.22 -112.35 29.71
N SER A 269 13.37 -112.60 30.37
CA SER A 269 13.89 -111.74 31.44
C SER A 269 14.36 -110.39 30.90
N VAL A 270 15.03 -110.36 29.75
CA VAL A 270 15.41 -109.11 29.06
C VAL A 270 14.17 -108.33 28.63
N ARG A 271 13.16 -109.01 28.08
CA ARG A 271 11.88 -108.36 27.74
C ARG A 271 11.15 -107.84 28.97
N LEU A 272 11.19 -108.57 30.09
CA LEU A 272 10.61 -108.13 31.35
C LEU A 272 11.33 -106.89 31.88
N ALA A 273 12.68 -106.90 31.91
CA ALA A 273 13.49 -105.76 32.32
C ALA A 273 13.27 -104.53 31.42
N GLU A 274 13.11 -104.73 30.11
CA GLU A 274 12.81 -103.65 29.17
C GLU A 274 11.39 -103.09 29.38
N VAL A 275 10.40 -103.94 29.65
CA VAL A 275 9.04 -103.52 29.97
C VAL A 275 8.98 -102.81 31.33
N GLU A 276 9.70 -103.30 32.33
CA GLU A 276 9.82 -102.67 33.64
C GLU A 276 10.54 -101.32 33.53
N GLY A 277 11.60 -101.22 32.74
CA GLY A 277 12.29 -99.96 32.44
C GLY A 277 11.40 -98.97 31.71
N ARG A 278 10.61 -99.40 30.72
CA ARG A 278 9.59 -98.55 30.08
C ARG A 278 8.47 -98.16 31.04
N ASN A 279 8.07 -99.03 31.97
CA ASN A 279 7.04 -98.73 32.95
C ASN A 279 7.54 -97.70 33.97
N GLU A 280 8.79 -97.84 34.42
CA GLU A 280 9.44 -96.88 35.29
C GLU A 280 9.68 -95.54 34.57
N GLN A 281 10.10 -95.57 33.32
CA GLN A 281 10.22 -94.37 32.51
C GLN A 281 8.87 -93.69 32.29
N LEU A 282 7.81 -94.44 31.96
CA LEU A 282 6.46 -93.91 31.89
C LEU A 282 5.97 -93.40 33.24
N ARG A 283 6.34 -94.02 34.37
CA ARG A 283 6.03 -93.48 35.72
C ARG A 283 6.79 -92.19 36.02
N VAL A 284 8.05 -92.09 35.60
CA VAL A 284 8.86 -90.88 35.73
C VAL A 284 8.33 -89.79 34.82
N GLU A 285 7.97 -90.09 33.58
CA GLU A 285 7.32 -89.15 32.65
C GLU A 285 5.91 -88.77 33.13
N LEU A 286 5.16 -89.70 33.74
CA LEU A 286 3.87 -89.41 34.38
C LEU A 286 4.06 -88.58 35.64
N ALA A 287 5.12 -88.78 36.43
CA ALA A 287 5.45 -87.96 37.60
C ALA A 287 6.00 -86.58 37.20
N GLN A 288 6.76 -86.49 36.10
CA GLN A 288 7.24 -85.24 35.53
C GLN A 288 6.09 -84.45 34.90
N SER A 289 5.19 -85.10 34.16
CA SER A 289 3.98 -84.46 33.63
C SER A 289 2.97 -84.14 34.74
N ALA A 290 2.82 -84.99 35.77
CA ALA A 290 1.98 -84.69 36.93
C ALA A 290 2.57 -83.61 37.85
N SER A 291 3.89 -83.39 37.84
CA SER A 291 4.53 -82.25 38.51
C SER A 291 4.55 -80.98 37.64
N GLN A 292 4.47 -81.11 36.31
CA GLN A 292 4.26 -80.01 35.37
C GLN A 292 2.79 -79.65 35.16
N VAL A 293 1.85 -80.49 35.56
CA VAL A 293 0.44 -80.16 35.74
C VAL A 293 0.29 -79.77 37.20
N PRO A 294 0.48 -78.48 37.56
CA PRO A 294 0.19 -78.08 38.91
C PRO A 294 -1.29 -78.34 39.14
N SER A 295 -1.60 -79.16 40.15
CA SER A 295 -2.92 -79.22 40.75
C SER A 295 -3.19 -77.89 41.46
N HIS A 296 -3.35 -76.83 40.68
CA HIS A 296 -3.91 -75.59 41.18
C HIS A 296 -5.43 -75.80 41.27
N PRO A 297 -6.06 -75.48 42.43
CA PRO A 297 -7.50 -75.29 42.46
C PRO A 297 -7.83 -74.21 41.43
N ALA A 298 -9.03 -74.20 40.85
CA ALA A 298 -9.43 -73.19 39.87
C ALA A 298 -9.17 -71.75 40.40
N LEU A 299 -7.99 -71.21 40.14
CA LEU A 299 -7.66 -69.81 40.31
C LEU A 299 -8.19 -69.14 39.06
N ASN A 300 -9.10 -68.19 39.27
CA ASN A 300 -9.72 -67.40 38.22
C ASN A 300 -8.64 -66.94 37.24
N LEU A 301 -8.85 -67.16 35.93
CA LEU A 301 -7.90 -66.73 34.89
C LEU A 301 -7.54 -65.23 34.98
N GLU A 302 -8.37 -64.44 35.66
CA GLU A 302 -8.16 -63.03 35.97
C GLU A 302 -7.02 -62.74 36.96
N ASP A 303 -6.65 -63.71 37.80
CA ASP A 303 -5.55 -63.60 38.78
C ASP A 303 -4.23 -64.22 38.27
N ASP A 304 -4.21 -64.78 37.05
CA ASP A 304 -2.99 -65.26 36.43
C ASP A 304 -2.02 -64.08 36.17
N PRO A 305 -0.77 -64.12 36.69
CA PRO A 305 0.19 -63.03 36.51
C PRO A 305 0.47 -62.69 35.04
N GLY A 306 0.41 -63.69 34.15
CA GLY A 306 0.56 -63.50 32.70
C GLY A 306 -0.62 -62.73 32.10
N TYR A 307 -1.85 -63.10 32.44
CA TYR A 307 -3.06 -62.42 32.01
C TYR A 307 -3.13 -60.95 32.49
N MET A 308 -2.79 -60.69 33.76
CA MET A 308 -2.75 -59.32 34.30
C MET A 308 -1.66 -58.44 33.67
N ARG A 309 -0.50 -59.03 33.32
CA ARG A 309 0.54 -58.34 32.54
C ARG A 309 0.05 -57.99 31.14
N MET A 310 -0.58 -58.94 30.44
CA MET A 310 -1.18 -58.71 29.12
C MET A 310 -2.29 -57.66 29.14
N ARG A 311 -3.13 -57.63 30.19
CA ARG A 311 -4.19 -56.64 30.36
C ARG A 311 -3.64 -55.25 30.65
N SER A 312 -2.64 -55.13 31.51
CA SER A 312 -1.97 -53.86 31.79
C SER A 312 -1.17 -53.34 30.60
N GLU A 313 -0.54 -54.23 29.82
CA GLU A 313 0.11 -53.90 28.56
C GLU A 313 -0.89 -53.43 27.51
N ASN A 314 -2.01 -54.14 27.31
CA ASN A 314 -3.09 -53.69 26.42
C ASN A 314 -3.67 -52.33 26.86
N SER A 315 -3.89 -52.12 28.15
CA SER A 315 -4.35 -50.83 28.69
C SER A 315 -3.33 -49.71 28.44
N SER A 316 -2.04 -50.00 28.59
CA SER A 316 -0.94 -49.08 28.27
C SER A 316 -0.87 -48.77 26.77
N LEU A 317 -0.99 -49.78 25.92
CA LEU A 317 -1.03 -49.63 24.46
C LEU A 317 -2.25 -48.81 24.00
N MET A 318 -3.43 -49.03 24.61
CA MET A 318 -4.63 -48.23 24.34
C MET A 318 -4.42 -46.76 24.74
N ARG A 319 -3.84 -46.49 25.91
CA ARG A 319 -3.51 -45.12 26.33
C ARG A 319 -2.49 -44.45 25.40
N LYS A 320 -1.47 -45.19 24.95
CA LYS A 320 -0.49 -44.70 23.96
C LYS A 320 -1.15 -44.41 22.61
N LEU A 321 -2.07 -45.28 22.17
CA LEU A 321 -2.84 -45.08 20.95
C LEU A 321 -3.71 -43.82 21.04
N ASP A 322 -4.38 -43.61 22.16
CA ASP A 322 -5.23 -42.44 22.36
C ASP A 322 -4.41 -41.14 22.50
N SER A 323 -3.24 -41.17 23.15
CA SER A 323 -2.28 -40.05 23.16
C SER A 323 -1.82 -39.72 21.74
N ALA A 324 -1.39 -40.72 20.96
CA ALA A 324 -0.96 -40.53 19.58
C ALA A 324 -2.08 -39.98 18.68
N ARG A 325 -3.33 -40.40 18.91
CA ARG A 325 -4.51 -39.84 18.22
C ARG A 325 -4.75 -38.39 18.59
N PHE A 326 -4.66 -38.04 19.87
CA PHE A 326 -4.81 -36.67 20.34
C PHE A 326 -3.71 -35.76 19.80
N GLU A 327 -2.45 -36.20 19.83
CA GLU A 327 -1.31 -35.49 19.25
C GLU A 327 -1.46 -35.28 17.75
N ARG A 328 -1.91 -36.30 17.01
CA ARG A 328 -2.22 -36.18 15.58
C ARG A 328 -3.31 -35.15 15.33
N ASP A 329 -4.39 -35.20 16.11
CA ASP A 329 -5.51 -34.27 15.96
C ASP A 329 -5.13 -32.84 16.38
N ALA A 330 -4.25 -32.68 17.36
CA ALA A 330 -3.68 -31.39 17.75
C ALA A 330 -2.81 -30.82 16.62
N ARG A 331 -1.87 -31.61 16.08
CA ARG A 331 -1.05 -31.22 14.91
C ARG A 331 -1.92 -30.89 13.70
N LYS A 332 -2.98 -31.65 13.45
CA LYS A 332 -3.93 -31.36 12.36
C LYS A 332 -4.62 -30.02 12.55
N ARG A 333 -5.11 -29.71 13.75
CA ARG A 333 -5.73 -28.40 14.05
C ARG A 333 -4.73 -27.25 13.92
N GLU A 334 -3.50 -27.46 14.34
CA GLU A 334 -2.41 -26.49 14.21
C GLU A 334 -2.09 -26.20 12.74
N LEU A 335 -1.97 -27.25 11.91
CA LEU A 335 -1.78 -27.12 10.47
C LEU A 335 -2.99 -26.47 9.78
N ASP A 336 -4.22 -26.83 10.15
CA ASP A 336 -5.44 -26.18 9.65
C ASP A 336 -5.49 -24.70 10.06
N GLY A 337 -4.97 -24.35 11.24
CA GLY A 337 -4.83 -22.98 11.71
C GLY A 337 -3.83 -22.18 10.87
N ARG A 338 -2.64 -22.74 10.64
CA ARG A 338 -1.60 -22.15 9.78
C ARG A 338 -2.07 -22.02 8.33
N LEU A 339 -2.79 -23.01 7.81
CA LEU A 339 -3.37 -22.94 6.46
C LEU A 339 -4.32 -21.76 6.36
N ARG A 340 -5.23 -21.58 7.32
CA ARG A 340 -6.18 -20.46 7.33
C ARG A 340 -5.52 -19.10 7.55
N SER A 341 -4.38 -19.02 8.24
CA SER A 341 -3.64 -17.75 8.36
C SER A 341 -2.95 -17.41 7.04
N LEU A 342 -2.28 -18.38 6.42
CA LEU A 342 -1.65 -18.22 5.11
C LEU A 342 -2.68 -17.90 4.02
N GLU A 343 -3.86 -18.52 4.03
CA GLU A 343 -4.95 -18.20 3.10
C GLU A 343 -5.44 -16.75 3.25
N ARG A 344 -5.50 -16.22 4.48
CA ARG A 344 -5.84 -14.81 4.72
C ARG A 344 -4.74 -13.87 4.23
N GLU A 345 -3.48 -14.18 4.53
CA GLU A 345 -2.33 -13.40 4.08
C GLU A 345 -2.25 -13.35 2.55
N ILE A 346 -2.45 -14.50 1.88
CA ILE A 346 -2.55 -14.57 0.42
C ILE A 346 -3.73 -13.72 -0.10
N GLY A 347 -4.84 -13.68 0.63
CA GLY A 347 -5.97 -12.79 0.33
C GLY A 347 -5.57 -11.31 0.36
N MET A 348 -4.96 -10.87 1.46
CA MET A 348 -4.50 -9.48 1.63
C MET A 348 -3.47 -9.09 0.57
N LEU A 349 -2.46 -9.93 0.33
CA LEU A 349 -1.45 -9.69 -0.70
C LEU A 349 -2.05 -9.63 -2.12
N LYS A 350 -3.10 -10.40 -2.39
CA LYS A 350 -3.82 -10.31 -3.68
C LYS A 350 -4.55 -8.99 -3.83
N GLU A 351 -5.21 -8.52 -2.78
CA GLU A 351 -5.90 -7.22 -2.76
C GLU A 351 -4.92 -6.06 -2.91
N GLU A 352 -3.78 -6.11 -2.21
CA GLU A 352 -2.70 -5.13 -2.35
C GLU A 352 -2.15 -5.13 -3.78
N ARG A 353 -1.87 -6.30 -4.35
CA ARG A 353 -1.41 -6.44 -5.74
C ARG A 353 -2.43 -5.90 -6.74
N ASP A 354 -3.73 -6.14 -6.52
CA ASP A 354 -4.78 -5.56 -7.36
C ASP A 354 -4.87 -4.03 -7.19
N SER A 355 -4.72 -3.51 -5.97
CA SER A 355 -4.69 -2.07 -5.70
C SER A 355 -3.50 -1.38 -6.37
N LEU A 356 -2.31 -1.99 -6.32
CA LEU A 356 -1.10 -1.50 -6.98
C LEU A 356 -1.26 -1.55 -8.49
N LYS A 357 -1.83 -2.64 -9.02
CA LYS A 357 -2.11 -2.74 -10.46
C LYS A 357 -3.08 -1.65 -10.94
N ILE A 358 -4.11 -1.33 -10.15
CA ILE A 358 -5.02 -0.21 -10.44
C ILE A 358 -4.27 1.12 -10.41
N LYS A 359 -3.40 1.36 -9.43
CA LYS A 359 -2.58 2.58 -9.36
C LYS A 359 -1.65 2.71 -10.58
N VAL A 360 -0.98 1.62 -10.97
CA VAL A 360 -0.12 1.59 -12.16
C VAL A 360 -0.95 1.86 -13.43
N GLN A 361 -2.14 1.28 -13.55
CA GLN A 361 -3.02 1.55 -14.69
C GLN A 361 -3.45 3.03 -14.75
N LYS A 362 -3.66 3.68 -13.59
CA LYS A 362 -3.94 5.12 -13.52
C LYS A 362 -2.78 6.01 -13.96
N TRP A 363 -1.57 5.49 -14.05
CA TRP A 363 -0.38 6.22 -14.54
C TRP A 363 0.06 5.76 -15.92
N SER A 364 -0.73 4.93 -16.59
CA SER A 364 -0.38 4.41 -17.92
C SER A 364 -0.38 5.48 -19.01
N ASP A 365 -1.13 6.56 -18.80
CA ASP A 365 -1.24 7.74 -19.65
C ASP A 365 -0.14 8.79 -19.38
N TYR A 366 0.76 8.55 -18.43
CA TYR A 366 1.81 9.51 -18.09
C TYR A 366 2.74 9.82 -19.27
N GLU A 367 3.09 8.82 -20.08
CA GLU A 367 3.94 9.03 -21.25
C GLU A 367 3.20 9.79 -22.36
N ASP A 368 1.90 9.56 -22.52
CA ASP A 368 1.06 10.30 -23.47
C ASP A 368 0.92 11.76 -23.04
N VAL A 369 0.62 12.02 -21.75
CA VAL A 369 0.56 13.38 -21.19
C VAL A 369 1.92 14.07 -21.32
N LYS A 370 3.03 13.36 -21.08
CA LYS A 370 4.38 13.90 -21.24
C LYS A 370 4.70 14.25 -22.69
N GLN A 371 4.29 13.42 -23.65
CA GLN A 371 4.40 13.71 -25.07
C GLN A 371 3.53 14.89 -25.47
N GLU A 372 2.27 14.96 -25.02
CA GLU A 372 1.38 16.10 -25.27
C GLU A 372 1.96 17.39 -24.69
N LEU A 373 2.54 17.35 -23.49
CA LEU A 373 3.17 18.50 -22.85
C LEU A 373 4.46 18.90 -23.58
N GLU A 374 5.24 17.95 -24.08
CA GLU A 374 6.41 18.22 -24.92
C GLU A 374 6.01 18.83 -26.27
N VAL A 375 4.93 18.35 -26.89
CA VAL A 375 4.38 18.93 -28.11
C VAL A 375 3.85 20.34 -27.85
N LEU A 376 3.08 20.55 -26.77
CA LEU A 376 2.61 21.88 -26.37
C LEU A 376 3.76 22.83 -26.08
N LYS A 377 4.78 22.35 -25.37
CA LYS A 377 6.02 23.08 -25.14
C LYS A 377 6.68 23.46 -26.47
N SER A 378 6.83 22.51 -27.40
CA SER A 378 7.41 22.80 -28.72
C SER A 378 6.58 23.80 -29.52
N ILE A 379 5.25 23.74 -29.46
CA ILE A 379 4.37 24.66 -30.19
C ILE A 379 4.40 26.06 -29.54
N GLU A 380 4.28 26.16 -28.22
CA GLU A 380 4.30 27.45 -27.52
C GLU A 380 5.63 28.19 -27.70
N PHE A 381 6.72 27.43 -27.81
CA PHE A 381 8.06 27.99 -27.92
C PHE A 381 8.59 28.10 -29.37
N SER A 382 8.16 27.24 -30.29
CA SER A 382 8.58 27.28 -31.70
C SER A 382 7.71 28.19 -32.58
N THR A 383 6.48 28.54 -32.16
CA THR A 383 5.58 29.42 -32.96
C THR A 383 6.02 30.88 -33.01
N GLY A 384 7.10 31.26 -32.32
CA GLY A 384 7.72 32.59 -32.39
C GLY A 384 9.03 32.65 -33.18
N ASP A 385 9.47 31.52 -33.75
CA ASP A 385 10.82 31.29 -34.32
C ASP A 385 10.82 31.01 -35.83
N ASP A 386 9.67 31.17 -36.51
CA ASP A 386 9.59 30.97 -37.97
C ASP A 386 10.25 32.11 -38.78
N ASP A 387 10.72 33.17 -38.10
CA ASP A 387 11.42 34.31 -38.72
C ASP A 387 12.96 34.29 -38.52
N ASP A 388 13.53 33.40 -37.69
CA ASP A 388 14.97 33.39 -37.35
C ASP A 388 15.66 32.02 -37.63
N GLN A 389 15.31 31.39 -38.75
CA GLN A 389 15.91 30.13 -39.21
C GLN A 389 17.42 30.25 -39.58
N ASP A 390 18.01 31.45 -39.49
CA ASP A 390 19.39 31.75 -39.88
C ASP A 390 20.41 31.68 -38.71
N ILE A 391 20.00 31.46 -37.46
CA ILE A 391 20.94 31.43 -36.32
C ILE A 391 21.32 29.99 -35.89
N ALA A 392 20.53 28.99 -36.28
CA ALA A 392 20.76 27.59 -35.91
C ALA A 392 21.93 26.91 -36.66
N ASP A 393 22.38 27.47 -37.79
CA ASP A 393 23.39 26.82 -38.66
C ASP A 393 24.86 27.12 -38.27
N SER A 394 25.09 28.00 -37.29
CA SER A 394 26.45 28.42 -36.91
C SER A 394 27.11 27.63 -35.76
N VAL A 395 26.41 26.69 -35.13
CA VAL A 395 26.93 25.94 -33.95
C VAL A 395 27.15 24.44 -34.24
N ALA A 396 26.87 23.97 -35.46
CA ALA A 396 27.07 22.56 -35.85
C ALA A 396 28.53 22.19 -36.21
N SER A 397 29.49 23.13 -36.15
CA SER A 397 30.86 22.91 -36.66
C SER A 397 31.95 22.62 -35.61
N HIS A 398 31.63 22.52 -34.32
CA HIS A 398 32.66 22.19 -33.32
C HIS A 398 32.09 21.34 -32.19
N THR A 399 32.15 20.02 -32.35
CA THR A 399 32.91 19.08 -31.51
C THR A 399 32.33 17.68 -31.69
N GLY A 400 33.06 16.81 -32.39
CA GLY A 400 32.83 15.38 -32.36
C GLY A 400 33.39 14.74 -31.09
N ALA A 401 32.80 13.59 -30.76
CA ALA A 401 33.23 12.52 -29.86
C ALA A 401 32.64 12.47 -28.43
N GLU A 402 31.69 11.54 -28.28
CA GLU A 402 31.58 10.49 -27.25
C GLU A 402 31.41 10.89 -25.76
N ASN A 403 30.17 10.83 -25.25
CA ASN A 403 29.71 9.75 -24.36
C ASN A 403 28.29 10.03 -23.82
N GLY A 404 27.48 8.98 -23.70
CA GLY A 404 26.09 9.05 -23.29
C GLY A 404 25.88 9.43 -21.82
N ALA A 405 25.15 10.51 -21.59
CA ALA A 405 24.24 10.69 -20.46
C ALA A 405 23.25 11.81 -20.83
N SER A 406 21.97 11.53 -20.69
CA SER A 406 20.83 12.39 -20.97
C SER A 406 20.86 13.71 -20.20
N LYS A 407 21.52 14.72 -20.76
CA LYS A 407 21.51 16.11 -20.28
C LYS A 407 21.26 17.03 -21.48
N GLY A 408 20.00 17.36 -21.75
CA GLY A 408 19.65 18.12 -22.96
C GLY A 408 18.18 18.50 -23.10
N LYS A 409 17.47 18.78 -21.99
CA LYS A 409 16.08 19.27 -22.04
C LYS A 409 15.79 20.46 -21.10
N GLY A 410 16.71 20.72 -20.16
CA GLY A 410 16.73 21.93 -19.33
C GLY A 410 17.30 23.12 -20.09
N ASP A 411 18.46 22.94 -20.73
CA ASP A 411 19.15 23.98 -21.50
C ASP A 411 18.27 24.54 -22.64
N THR A 412 17.44 23.71 -23.27
CA THR A 412 16.49 24.17 -24.30
C THR A 412 15.37 25.06 -23.75
N LEU A 413 14.90 24.82 -22.52
CA LEU A 413 13.85 25.66 -21.93
C LEU A 413 14.43 26.98 -21.42
N GLU A 414 15.56 26.93 -20.73
CA GLU A 414 16.23 28.13 -20.24
C GLU A 414 16.70 28.99 -21.41
N GLN A 415 17.26 28.40 -22.47
CA GLN A 415 17.69 29.14 -23.66
C GLN A 415 16.53 29.78 -24.41
N LEU A 416 15.39 29.09 -24.49
CA LEU A 416 14.22 29.59 -25.23
C LEU A 416 13.42 30.60 -24.40
N LEU A 417 13.40 30.47 -23.07
CA LEU A 417 12.93 31.51 -22.15
C LEU A 417 13.83 32.75 -22.20
N LEU A 418 15.16 32.58 -22.26
CA LEU A 418 16.10 33.69 -22.44
C LEU A 418 15.90 34.40 -23.79
N ALA A 419 15.69 33.65 -24.87
CA ALA A 419 15.38 34.21 -26.19
C ALA A 419 14.05 35.00 -26.18
N ARG A 420 13.00 34.44 -25.57
CA ARG A 420 11.71 35.13 -25.41
C ARG A 420 11.84 36.37 -24.52
N ASN A 421 12.61 36.30 -23.43
CA ASN A 421 12.85 37.44 -22.54
C ASN A 421 13.63 38.56 -23.25
N LYS A 422 14.61 38.20 -24.09
CA LYS A 422 15.33 39.13 -24.95
C LYS A 422 14.39 39.79 -25.96
N LYS A 423 13.56 39.01 -26.67
CA LYS A 423 12.57 39.53 -27.64
C LYS A 423 11.55 40.46 -26.97
N LEU A 424 11.02 40.09 -25.80
CA LEU A 424 10.11 40.96 -25.03
C LEU A 424 10.82 42.24 -24.55
N SER A 425 12.09 42.15 -24.19
CA SER A 425 12.89 43.34 -23.83
C SER A 425 13.08 44.25 -25.03
N ASP A 426 13.39 43.70 -26.21
CA ASP A 426 13.54 44.44 -27.46
C ASP A 426 12.22 45.12 -27.87
N GLU A 427 11.09 44.39 -27.86
CA GLU A 427 9.75 44.96 -28.10
C GLU A 427 9.41 46.06 -27.11
N LEU A 428 9.76 45.89 -25.84
CA LEU A 428 9.56 46.89 -24.80
C LEU A 428 10.42 48.13 -25.02
N THR A 429 11.65 47.99 -25.52
CA THR A 429 12.48 49.13 -25.91
C THR A 429 11.90 49.88 -27.11
N ILE A 430 11.41 49.17 -28.13
CA ILE A 430 10.76 49.78 -29.30
C ILE A 430 9.49 50.52 -28.88
N LEU A 431 8.66 49.91 -28.02
CA LEU A 431 7.45 50.55 -27.49
C LEU A 431 7.80 51.80 -26.68
N ARG A 432 8.84 51.76 -25.84
CA ARG A 432 9.33 52.95 -25.11
C ARG A 432 9.78 54.06 -26.05
N VAL A 433 10.57 53.75 -27.08
CA VAL A 433 11.01 54.74 -28.08
C VAL A 433 9.83 55.32 -28.85
N SER A 434 8.88 54.47 -29.28
CA SER A 434 7.68 54.92 -29.99
C SER A 434 6.80 55.81 -29.10
N HIS A 435 6.67 55.48 -27.81
CA HIS A 435 5.94 56.30 -26.84
C HIS A 435 6.61 57.66 -26.67
N GLN A 436 7.94 57.69 -26.59
CA GLN A 436 8.69 58.93 -26.48
C GLN A 436 8.61 59.79 -27.74
N ASP A 437 8.63 59.19 -28.95
CA ASP A 437 8.37 59.90 -30.21
C ASP A 437 6.94 60.48 -30.21
N LEU A 438 5.93 59.68 -29.85
CA LEU A 438 4.54 60.15 -29.77
C LEU A 438 4.36 61.30 -28.76
N GLN A 439 5.02 61.20 -27.60
CA GLN A 439 5.01 62.24 -26.58
C GLN A 439 5.70 63.52 -27.06
N SER A 440 6.82 63.40 -27.79
CA SER A 440 7.50 64.56 -28.39
C SER A 440 6.64 65.24 -29.46
N ARG A 441 5.92 64.46 -30.27
CA ARG A 441 4.96 65.00 -31.25
C ARG A 441 3.78 65.70 -30.58
N LEU A 442 3.24 65.13 -29.50
CA LEU A 442 2.21 65.78 -28.70
C LEU A 442 2.68 67.11 -28.12
N GLN A 443 3.91 67.14 -27.57
CA GLN A 443 4.49 68.36 -27.04
C GLN A 443 4.69 69.42 -28.13
N SER A 444 5.20 69.04 -29.30
CA SER A 444 5.33 69.94 -30.45
C SER A 444 3.98 70.49 -30.90
N MET A 445 2.96 69.63 -31.04
CA MET A 445 1.61 70.06 -31.40
C MET A 445 1.00 70.99 -30.36
N GLN A 446 1.26 70.76 -29.07
CA GLN A 446 0.79 71.64 -27.99
C GLN A 446 1.53 72.99 -28.01
N GLU A 447 2.83 73.00 -28.32
CA GLU A 447 3.59 74.24 -28.50
C GLU A 447 3.06 75.05 -29.70
N ASP A 448 2.80 74.38 -30.83
CA ASP A 448 2.23 75.02 -32.02
C ASP A 448 0.82 75.56 -31.76
N LEU A 449 -0.01 74.84 -30.99
CA LEU A 449 -1.31 75.34 -30.53
C LEU A 449 -1.14 76.58 -29.64
N SER A 450 -0.16 76.57 -28.73
CA SER A 450 0.11 77.74 -27.88
C SER A 450 0.58 78.96 -28.69
N LYS A 451 1.44 78.76 -29.69
CA LYS A 451 1.92 79.81 -30.60
C LYS A 451 0.79 80.38 -31.44
N THR A 452 -0.02 79.52 -32.06
CA THR A 452 -1.16 79.94 -32.88
C THR A 452 -2.22 80.65 -32.03
N ASN A 453 -2.45 80.23 -30.78
CA ASN A 453 -3.34 80.94 -29.86
C ASN A 453 -2.77 82.31 -29.46
N ALA A 454 -1.48 82.42 -29.17
CA ALA A 454 -0.84 83.70 -28.88
C ALA A 454 -0.89 84.65 -30.08
N ASP A 455 -0.71 84.15 -31.30
CA ASP A 455 -0.83 84.96 -32.52
C ASP A 455 -2.29 85.36 -32.79
N LEU A 456 -3.26 84.49 -32.47
CA LEU A 456 -4.69 84.83 -32.52
C LEU A 456 -5.03 85.94 -31.52
N GLU A 457 -4.54 85.86 -30.28
CA GLU A 457 -4.72 86.91 -29.27
C GLU A 457 -4.10 88.24 -29.70
N LYS A 458 -2.89 88.21 -30.27
CA LYS A 458 -2.25 89.42 -30.85
C LYS A 458 -3.09 89.99 -31.99
N ALA A 459 -3.61 89.15 -32.88
CA ALA A 459 -4.46 89.59 -33.99
C ALA A 459 -5.78 90.18 -33.48
N GLN A 460 -6.41 89.57 -32.47
CA GLN A 460 -7.61 90.09 -31.82
C GLN A 460 -7.35 91.43 -31.11
N HIS A 461 -6.23 91.56 -30.40
CA HIS A 461 -5.84 92.82 -29.76
C HIS A 461 -5.59 93.91 -30.80
N LEU A 462 -4.86 93.60 -31.87
CA LEU A 462 -4.62 94.55 -32.96
C LEU A 462 -5.92 94.94 -33.65
N ASN A 463 -6.83 93.99 -33.89
CA ASN A 463 -8.13 94.29 -34.47
C ASN A 463 -8.99 95.15 -33.54
N SER A 464 -9.02 94.87 -32.24
CA SER A 464 -9.69 95.71 -31.24
C SER A 464 -9.07 97.12 -31.17
N THR A 465 -7.76 97.23 -31.28
CA THR A 465 -7.07 98.54 -31.34
C THR A 465 -7.48 99.29 -32.60
N LEU A 466 -7.46 98.63 -33.75
CA LEU A 466 -7.92 99.22 -35.02
C LEU A 466 -9.40 99.59 -34.97
N GLU A 467 -10.27 98.78 -34.37
CA GLU A 467 -11.68 99.08 -34.19
C GLU A 467 -11.88 100.29 -33.29
N ASN A 468 -11.13 100.40 -32.18
CA ASN A 468 -11.16 101.57 -31.29
C ASN A 468 -10.61 102.83 -31.97
N ASP A 469 -9.52 102.71 -32.74
CA ASP A 469 -8.95 103.82 -33.50
C ASP A 469 -9.91 104.28 -34.60
N LEU A 470 -10.58 103.35 -35.29
CA LEU A 470 -11.57 103.67 -36.32
C LEU A 470 -12.83 104.28 -35.69
N ALA A 471 -13.25 103.80 -34.52
CA ALA A 471 -14.33 104.41 -33.74
C ALA A 471 -13.96 105.82 -33.27
N ASN A 472 -12.72 106.04 -32.82
CA ASN A 472 -12.21 107.35 -32.44
C ASN A 472 -12.16 108.30 -33.65
N VAL A 473 -11.61 107.86 -34.80
CA VAL A 473 -11.61 108.65 -36.05
C VAL A 473 -13.03 108.94 -36.53
N GLN A 474 -13.96 108.00 -36.39
CA GLN A 474 -15.36 108.21 -36.76
C GLN A 474 -16.08 109.15 -35.78
N SER A 475 -15.70 109.14 -34.50
CA SER A 475 -16.18 110.09 -33.49
C SER A 475 -15.58 111.49 -33.67
N GLU A 476 -14.30 111.60 -34.03
CA GLU A 476 -13.61 112.84 -34.38
C GLU A 476 -14.13 113.40 -35.70
N ALA A 477 -14.39 112.56 -36.71
CA ALA A 477 -15.04 112.96 -37.94
C ALA A 477 -16.49 113.43 -37.69
N ALA A 478 -17.20 112.81 -36.75
CA ALA A 478 -18.53 113.24 -36.32
C ALA A 478 -18.54 114.52 -35.47
N THR A 479 -17.44 114.84 -34.76
CA THR A 479 -17.32 116.06 -33.94
C THR A 479 -16.60 117.22 -34.65
N ALA A 480 -15.77 116.97 -35.66
CA ALA A 480 -15.12 117.99 -36.49
C ALA A 480 -16.05 118.59 -37.55
N TYR A 481 -17.13 117.90 -37.91
CA TYR A 481 -18.16 118.42 -38.83
C TYR A 481 -19.57 117.98 -38.38
N PRO A 482 -20.31 118.79 -37.59
CA PRO A 482 -21.70 118.51 -37.31
C PRO A 482 -22.55 119.04 -38.47
N SER A 483 -22.91 118.15 -39.39
CA SER A 483 -23.90 118.28 -40.48
C SER A 483 -23.31 118.25 -41.90
N GLY A 484 -23.62 117.18 -42.62
CA GLY A 484 -23.40 117.07 -44.05
C GLY A 484 -23.90 115.71 -44.56
N ALA A 485 -24.92 115.74 -45.39
CA ALA A 485 -25.75 114.62 -45.80
C ALA A 485 -25.05 113.52 -46.63
N SER A 486 -25.68 112.34 -46.57
CA SER A 486 -25.74 111.23 -47.52
C SER A 486 -25.19 111.45 -48.94
N VAL A 487 -24.63 110.40 -49.57
CA VAL A 487 -25.13 109.79 -50.82
C VAL A 487 -24.26 108.60 -51.27
N ALA A 488 -24.97 107.53 -51.64
CA ALA A 488 -24.70 106.35 -52.47
C ALA A 488 -23.35 106.11 -53.16
N GLY A 489 -23.00 104.82 -53.29
CA GLY A 489 -22.01 104.35 -54.27
C GLY A 489 -21.74 102.85 -54.23
N THR A 490 -22.63 102.07 -54.85
CA THR A 490 -22.40 100.69 -55.26
C THR A 490 -21.29 100.55 -56.32
N TYR A 491 -20.83 99.30 -56.51
CA TYR A 491 -20.07 98.66 -57.60
C TYR A 491 -18.54 98.86 -57.77
N ALA A 492 -17.88 97.69 -57.77
CA ALA A 492 -16.90 97.18 -58.75
C ALA A 492 -15.44 97.01 -58.32
N SER A 493 -15.14 95.74 -58.07
CA SER A 493 -13.88 95.02 -58.33
C SER A 493 -13.09 95.42 -59.60
N ARG A 494 -11.77 95.13 -59.59
CA ARG A 494 -10.85 94.59 -60.66
C ARG A 494 -9.43 95.16 -60.41
N TYR A 495 -8.26 94.53 -60.61
CA TYR A 495 -7.70 93.34 -61.31
C TYR A 495 -6.16 93.28 -60.93
N PRO A 496 -5.19 92.54 -61.55
CA PRO A 496 -5.12 91.41 -62.53
C PRO A 496 -4.29 90.17 -62.02
N GLN A 497 -4.36 88.92 -62.53
CA GLN A 497 -3.73 88.29 -63.75
C GLN A 497 -2.20 88.53 -63.86
N SER A 498 -1.27 87.65 -64.28
CA SER A 498 -1.15 86.25 -64.73
C SER A 498 0.28 86.05 -65.30
N SER A 499 0.88 84.84 -65.25
CA SER A 499 1.76 84.18 -66.29
C SER A 499 2.78 83.22 -65.63
N ALA A 500 2.66 81.89 -65.82
CA ALA A 500 3.28 81.01 -66.85
C ALA A 500 4.73 80.64 -66.47
N VAL A 501 5.25 79.39 -66.47
CA VAL A 501 5.24 78.18 -67.31
C VAL A 501 5.88 77.05 -66.43
N GLY A 502 5.63 75.73 -66.49
CA GLY A 502 4.79 74.87 -67.33
C GLY A 502 4.98 73.38 -66.94
N VAL A 503 4.15 72.54 -67.58
CA VAL A 503 4.34 71.11 -67.92
C VAL A 503 4.44 70.10 -66.74
N GLY A 504 3.56 69.11 -66.58
CA GLY A 504 2.39 68.72 -67.36
C GLY A 504 1.70 67.45 -66.84
N ARG A 505 0.41 67.32 -67.25
CA ARG A 505 -0.42 66.11 -67.46
C ARG A 505 -0.70 65.20 -66.25
N LYS A 506 -1.92 64.74 -65.97
CA LYS A 506 -3.24 64.74 -66.65
C LYS A 506 -4.25 64.34 -65.53
N GLY A 507 -5.32 65.10 -65.25
CA GLY A 507 -6.65 64.95 -65.88
C GLY A 507 -7.43 63.76 -65.28
N ARG A 508 -8.17 63.93 -64.16
CA ARG A 508 -9.58 64.37 -64.03
C ARG A 508 -10.65 63.34 -64.44
N VAL A 509 -11.41 62.95 -63.41
CA VAL A 509 -12.89 62.90 -63.25
C VAL A 509 -13.77 61.94 -64.09
N SER A 510 -14.36 60.98 -63.34
CA SER A 510 -15.80 60.63 -63.26
C SER A 510 -16.49 59.96 -64.48
N PRO A 511 -17.72 59.42 -64.33
CA PRO A 511 -18.12 58.11 -63.85
C PRO A 511 -18.80 57.30 -65.00
N THR A 512 -19.41 56.14 -64.72
CA THR A 512 -20.38 55.34 -65.53
C THR A 512 -19.91 53.92 -65.90
N SER A 513 -20.80 52.94 -65.64
CA SER A 513 -20.96 51.60 -66.27
C SER A 513 -19.76 50.64 -66.32
N SER A 514 -19.80 49.47 -65.68
CA SER A 514 -20.52 48.25 -66.13
C SER A 514 -20.11 47.77 -67.53
N ILE A 515 -19.81 46.46 -67.62
CA ILE A 515 -19.71 45.58 -68.81
C ILE A 515 -18.28 45.17 -69.20
N ILE A 516 -17.88 43.97 -68.74
CA ILE A 516 -17.14 42.88 -69.42
C ILE A 516 -16.79 41.89 -68.29
N SER A 517 -17.59 40.84 -68.03
CA SER A 517 -17.79 39.61 -68.81
C SER A 517 -16.57 38.67 -68.80
N GLY A 518 -16.76 37.49 -68.19
CA GLY A 518 -15.82 36.37 -68.10
C GLY A 518 -16.06 35.54 -66.81
N PHE A 519 -17.23 34.90 -66.65
CA PHE A 519 -17.40 33.42 -66.76
C PHE A 519 -16.41 32.63 -65.86
N ASP A 520 -16.76 32.21 -64.64
CA ASP A 520 -17.53 30.98 -64.23
C ASP A 520 -16.84 29.66 -64.67
N PRO A 521 -16.88 28.50 -63.95
CA PRO A 521 -17.86 28.11 -62.93
C PRO A 521 -17.38 27.28 -61.71
N ARG A 522 -18.18 27.30 -60.64
CA ARG A 522 -18.85 26.10 -60.06
C ARG A 522 -19.64 26.42 -58.78
N SER A 523 -20.97 26.31 -58.93
CA SER A 523 -21.96 25.83 -57.95
C SER A 523 -22.19 26.71 -56.70
N ALA A 524 -23.11 27.68 -56.71
CA ALA A 524 -24.57 27.51 -56.62
C ALA A 524 -25.06 26.75 -55.37
N SER A 525 -25.49 27.51 -54.34
CA SER A 525 -26.78 27.29 -53.69
C SER A 525 -27.31 28.60 -53.07
N LEU A 526 -28.24 29.19 -53.81
CA LEU A 526 -29.35 30.06 -53.41
C LEU A 526 -29.98 29.58 -52.06
N GLY A 527 -30.49 30.40 -51.14
CA GLY A 527 -30.63 31.84 -51.00
C GLY A 527 -31.38 32.20 -49.70
N THR A 528 -31.41 33.50 -49.39
CA THR A 528 -32.37 34.23 -48.53
C THR A 528 -32.29 34.00 -47.00
N THR A 529 -32.25 34.98 -46.09
CA THR A 529 -32.48 36.44 -46.20
C THR A 529 -32.07 37.12 -44.87
N SER A 530 -31.36 38.24 -44.98
CA SER A 530 -31.75 39.55 -44.44
C SER A 530 -32.18 39.70 -42.97
N LEU A 531 -31.22 39.72 -42.04
CA LEU A 531 -31.41 40.47 -40.77
C LEU A 531 -30.12 41.05 -40.15
N GLU A 532 -28.92 40.56 -40.50
CA GLU A 532 -27.67 40.98 -39.83
C GLU A 532 -27.01 42.26 -40.42
N GLN A 533 -27.49 42.74 -41.57
CA GLN A 533 -26.82 43.80 -42.35
C GLN A 533 -27.18 45.24 -41.90
N LEU A 534 -27.72 45.41 -40.69
CA LEU A 534 -28.00 46.72 -40.07
C LEU A 534 -27.21 46.99 -38.79
N ARG A 535 -26.26 46.13 -38.39
CA ARG A 535 -25.52 46.30 -37.13
C ARG A 535 -24.02 46.57 -37.26
N SER A 536 -23.49 46.66 -38.47
CA SER A 536 -22.08 46.99 -38.71
C SER A 536 -21.98 48.29 -39.51
N GLY A 537 -21.70 49.38 -38.79
CA GLY A 537 -21.09 50.57 -39.38
C GLY A 537 -19.72 50.21 -39.94
N GLU A 538 -19.41 50.79 -41.11
CA GLU A 538 -18.19 50.61 -41.88
C GLU A 538 -16.89 50.99 -41.13
N PRO A 539 -15.73 50.53 -41.65
CA PRO A 539 -14.57 50.16 -40.88
C PRO A 539 -13.47 51.21 -40.91
N VAL A 540 -12.73 51.31 -39.80
CA VAL A 540 -11.35 51.81 -39.83
C VAL A 540 -10.50 50.93 -38.92
N GLY A 541 -9.62 50.13 -39.52
CA GLY A 541 -8.38 49.65 -38.91
C GLY A 541 -8.49 48.47 -37.93
N GLY A 542 -8.03 47.30 -38.39
CA GLY A 542 -7.34 46.30 -37.56
C GLY A 542 -8.11 45.66 -36.40
N GLY A 543 -8.71 44.49 -36.63
CA GLY A 543 -9.22 43.66 -35.53
C GLY A 543 -9.82 42.35 -36.02
N SER A 544 -9.10 41.26 -35.80
CA SER A 544 -9.56 39.87 -35.95
C SER A 544 -10.93 39.67 -35.30
N GLY A 545 -11.98 39.51 -36.10
CA GLY A 545 -13.27 39.09 -35.60
C GLY A 545 -13.15 37.70 -34.96
N ILE A 546 -13.75 37.50 -33.78
CA ILE A 546 -13.74 36.25 -33.02
C ILE A 546 -14.47 35.08 -33.74
N LEU A 547 -15.29 35.40 -34.75
CA LEU A 547 -16.23 34.47 -35.39
C LEU A 547 -15.55 33.38 -36.25
N PRO A 548 -14.55 33.68 -37.10
CA PRO A 548 -13.76 32.69 -37.84
C PRO A 548 -13.00 31.74 -36.91
N MET A 549 -12.53 32.23 -35.76
CA MET A 549 -11.85 31.40 -34.76
C MET A 549 -12.82 30.41 -34.10
N ILE A 550 -14.03 30.87 -33.74
CA ILE A 550 -15.07 30.02 -33.16
C ILE A 550 -15.58 28.99 -34.18
N THR A 551 -15.72 29.35 -35.47
CA THR A 551 -16.10 28.38 -36.51
C THR A 551 -15.00 27.34 -36.74
N ALA A 552 -13.73 27.73 -36.75
CA ALA A 552 -12.61 26.79 -36.83
C ALA A 552 -12.54 25.86 -35.60
N GLN A 553 -12.78 26.39 -34.39
CA GLN A 553 -12.86 25.58 -33.18
C GLN A 553 -14.02 24.58 -33.24
N ARG A 554 -15.22 25.02 -33.64
CA ARG A 554 -16.39 24.15 -33.80
C ARG A 554 -16.12 23.02 -34.80
N ASP A 555 -15.49 23.33 -35.93
CA ASP A 555 -15.22 22.33 -36.95
C ASP A 555 -14.14 21.32 -36.50
N ARG A 556 -13.16 21.78 -35.69
CA ARG A 556 -12.21 20.89 -35.00
C ARG A 556 -12.90 19.98 -33.97
N PHE A 557 -13.81 20.52 -33.16
CA PHE A 557 -14.60 19.73 -32.22
C PHE A 557 -15.48 18.70 -32.92
N LYS A 558 -16.12 19.09 -34.03
CA LYS A 558 -16.93 18.18 -34.84
C LYS A 558 -16.07 17.05 -35.42
N LYS A 559 -14.88 17.36 -35.94
CA LYS A 559 -13.92 16.35 -36.43
C LYS A 559 -13.46 15.40 -35.31
N ARG A 560 -13.13 15.94 -34.14
CA ARG A 560 -12.75 15.14 -32.97
C ARG A 560 -13.89 14.24 -32.50
N ASN A 561 -15.12 14.74 -32.50
CA ASN A 561 -16.29 13.95 -32.13
C ASN A 561 -16.53 12.79 -33.11
N THR A 562 -16.42 13.04 -34.43
CA THR A 562 -16.53 11.95 -35.42
C THR A 562 -15.40 10.91 -35.30
N GLN A 563 -14.19 11.35 -34.90
CA GLN A 563 -13.08 10.44 -34.67
C GLN A 563 -13.34 9.57 -33.43
N LEU A 564 -13.80 10.17 -32.32
CA LEU A 564 -14.16 9.44 -31.10
C LEU A 564 -15.34 8.48 -31.32
N GLU A 565 -16.34 8.85 -32.12
CA GLU A 565 -17.43 7.95 -32.50
C GLU A 565 -16.91 6.74 -33.31
N ASN A 566 -15.94 6.94 -34.21
CA ASN A 566 -15.31 5.87 -34.97
C ASN A 566 -14.47 4.95 -34.06
N GLU A 567 -13.62 5.50 -33.19
CA GLU A 567 -12.81 4.74 -32.23
C GLU A 567 -13.69 3.95 -31.25
N LEU A 568 -14.80 4.54 -30.80
CA LEU A 568 -15.80 3.86 -29.98
C LEU A 568 -16.43 2.69 -30.75
N SER A 569 -16.83 2.90 -32.02
CA SER A 569 -17.39 1.84 -32.85
C SER A 569 -16.40 0.70 -33.10
N GLU A 570 -15.12 1.01 -33.27
CA GLU A 570 -14.05 0.05 -33.47
C GLU A 570 -13.79 -0.76 -32.20
N SER A 571 -13.73 -0.09 -31.03
CA SER A 571 -13.61 -0.77 -29.73
C SER A 571 -14.79 -1.71 -29.46
N HIS A 572 -16.01 -1.35 -29.86
CA HIS A 572 -17.16 -2.22 -29.75
C HIS A 572 -17.07 -3.43 -30.68
N ARG A 573 -16.52 -3.27 -31.89
CA ARG A 573 -16.26 -4.37 -32.82
C ARG A 573 -15.19 -5.32 -32.27
N THR A 574 -14.08 -4.81 -31.74
CA THR A 574 -13.02 -5.65 -31.16
C THR A 574 -13.53 -6.40 -29.92
N LEU A 575 -14.28 -5.74 -29.05
CA LEU A 575 -14.91 -6.35 -27.89
C LEU A 575 -15.91 -7.46 -28.29
N SER A 576 -16.70 -7.24 -29.35
CA SER A 576 -17.61 -8.26 -29.88
C SER A 576 -16.84 -9.45 -30.46
N SER A 577 -15.76 -9.19 -31.21
CA SER A 577 -14.88 -10.22 -31.77
C SER A 577 -14.24 -11.06 -30.67
N LEU A 578 -13.64 -10.43 -29.66
CA LEU A 578 -13.02 -11.12 -28.51
C LEU A 578 -14.05 -11.94 -27.73
N ARG A 579 -15.28 -11.43 -27.56
CA ARG A 579 -16.34 -12.20 -26.90
C ARG A 579 -16.73 -13.44 -27.70
N GLN A 580 -16.82 -13.33 -29.02
CA GLN A 580 -17.08 -14.48 -29.88
C GLN A 580 -15.93 -15.48 -29.86
N GLU A 581 -14.68 -15.00 -29.86
CA GLU A 581 -13.49 -15.83 -29.74
C GLU A 581 -13.45 -16.57 -28.40
N VAL A 582 -13.68 -15.87 -27.28
CA VAL A 582 -13.77 -16.48 -25.95
C VAL A 582 -14.89 -17.52 -25.89
N ALA A 583 -16.06 -17.22 -26.47
CA ALA A 583 -17.15 -18.20 -26.53
C ALA A 583 -16.79 -19.43 -27.37
N SER A 584 -16.05 -19.24 -28.48
CA SER A 584 -15.57 -20.35 -29.32
C SER A 584 -14.52 -21.19 -28.58
N LEU A 585 -13.54 -20.56 -27.93
CA LEU A 585 -12.50 -21.24 -27.13
C LEU A 585 -13.11 -21.98 -25.94
N GLN A 586 -14.14 -21.42 -25.29
CA GLN A 586 -14.87 -22.11 -24.22
C GLN A 586 -15.58 -23.37 -24.74
N LYS A 587 -16.22 -23.29 -25.91
CA LYS A 587 -16.85 -24.44 -26.56
C LYS A 587 -15.83 -25.50 -26.95
N ASP A 588 -14.69 -25.08 -27.50
CA ASP A 588 -13.62 -25.98 -27.93
C ASP A 588 -12.93 -26.63 -26.73
N ASN A 589 -12.68 -25.89 -25.65
CA ASN A 589 -12.15 -26.44 -24.40
C ASN A 589 -13.11 -27.47 -23.78
N LEU A 590 -14.43 -27.22 -23.84
CA LEU A 590 -15.43 -28.17 -23.36
C LEU A 590 -15.46 -29.44 -24.24
N ASN A 591 -15.36 -29.30 -25.56
CA ASN A 591 -15.24 -30.44 -26.50
C ASN A 591 -13.93 -31.22 -26.29
N LEU A 592 -12.83 -30.53 -26.01
CA LEU A 592 -11.54 -31.17 -25.68
C LEU A 592 -11.64 -31.96 -24.37
N TYR A 593 -12.34 -31.41 -23.38
CA TYR A 593 -12.63 -32.09 -22.13
C TYR A 593 -13.52 -33.32 -22.35
N GLU A 594 -14.56 -33.21 -23.18
CA GLU A 594 -15.38 -34.33 -23.63
C GLU A 594 -14.53 -35.43 -24.25
N LYS A 595 -13.72 -35.11 -25.27
CA LYS A 595 -12.83 -36.07 -25.94
C LYS A 595 -11.84 -36.72 -24.98
N THR A 596 -11.23 -35.94 -24.10
CA THR A 596 -10.29 -36.45 -23.07
C THR A 596 -10.99 -37.37 -22.09
N ARG A 597 -12.23 -37.06 -21.72
CA ARG A 597 -13.07 -37.93 -20.90
C ARG A 597 -13.42 -39.20 -21.67
N TYR A 598 -13.85 -39.12 -22.92
CA TYR A 598 -14.13 -40.32 -23.73
C TYR A 598 -12.90 -41.22 -23.88
N VAL A 599 -11.73 -40.65 -24.16
CA VAL A 599 -10.46 -41.39 -24.26
C VAL A 599 -10.06 -41.99 -22.91
N SER A 600 -10.14 -41.25 -21.79
CA SER A 600 -9.80 -41.79 -20.47
C SER A 600 -10.80 -42.86 -19.99
N THR A 601 -12.07 -42.74 -20.35
CA THR A 601 -13.09 -43.74 -20.03
C THR A 601 -12.91 -45.00 -20.87
N TYR A 602 -12.52 -44.85 -22.15
CA TYR A 602 -12.19 -45.96 -23.04
C TYR A 602 -10.89 -46.68 -22.64
N ASN A 603 -9.87 -45.91 -22.21
CA ASN A 603 -8.60 -46.46 -21.71
C ASN A 603 -8.78 -47.19 -20.36
N ARG A 604 -9.87 -46.89 -19.62
CA ARG A 604 -10.27 -47.59 -18.39
C ARG A 604 -11.13 -48.83 -18.66
N ALA A 605 -11.64 -49.01 -19.88
CA ALA A 605 -12.56 -50.09 -20.26
C ALA A 605 -11.87 -51.31 -20.93
N ALA A 606 -10.53 -51.35 -20.98
CA ALA A 606 -9.80 -52.59 -21.33
C ALA A 606 -9.95 -53.61 -20.18
N PRO A 607 -10.28 -54.89 -20.44
CA PRO A 607 -10.77 -55.77 -19.39
C PRO A 607 -9.61 -56.45 -18.65
N THR A 608 -9.57 -56.33 -17.32
CA THR A 608 -9.49 -57.48 -16.37
C THR A 608 -9.52 -57.02 -14.90
N ALA A 609 -10.42 -57.67 -14.15
CA ALA A 609 -10.34 -58.07 -12.74
C ALA A 609 -10.38 -57.03 -11.59
N SER A 610 -11.58 -56.93 -10.98
CA SER A 610 -11.88 -57.04 -9.54
C SER A 610 -10.84 -56.63 -8.47
N SER A 611 -11.22 -55.60 -7.70
CA SER A 611 -11.07 -55.41 -6.25
C SER A 611 -9.84 -56.00 -5.54
N ALA A 612 -8.78 -55.20 -5.38
CA ALA A 612 -7.98 -55.13 -4.13
C ALA A 612 -6.88 -54.06 -4.23
N SER A 613 -6.63 -53.39 -3.10
CA SER A 613 -5.42 -52.63 -2.74
C SER A 613 -5.20 -51.23 -3.32
N SER A 614 -5.08 -50.27 -2.40
CA SER A 614 -4.69 -48.87 -2.57
C SER A 614 -3.16 -48.67 -2.56
N TYR A 615 -2.40 -49.65 -3.05
CA TYR A 615 -0.97 -49.55 -3.29
C TYR A 615 -0.61 -50.36 -4.54
N ALA A 616 -0.75 -49.73 -5.71
CA ALA A 616 -0.23 -50.26 -6.96
C ALA A 616 0.69 -49.20 -7.58
N THR A 617 1.97 -49.54 -7.67
CA THR A 617 2.96 -48.85 -8.50
C THR A 617 2.51 -48.92 -9.96
N ASN A 618 2.44 -47.75 -10.58
CA ASN A 618 1.92 -47.52 -11.92
C ASN A 618 2.76 -48.23 -13.01
N PRO A 619 2.19 -49.08 -13.89
CA PRO A 619 2.96 -49.74 -14.95
C PRO A 619 2.98 -48.95 -16.27
N ASN A 620 2.66 -47.65 -16.29
CA ASN A 620 2.73 -46.86 -17.53
C ASN A 620 3.23 -45.41 -17.30
N PRO A 621 4.41 -45.02 -17.81
CA PRO A 621 5.05 -43.72 -17.52
C PRO A 621 4.45 -42.52 -18.26
N SER A 622 3.36 -42.70 -19.01
CA SER A 622 2.71 -41.64 -19.80
C SER A 622 1.33 -41.20 -19.29
N THR A 623 0.83 -41.75 -18.18
CA THR A 623 -0.39 -41.26 -17.52
C THR A 623 -0.05 -40.11 -16.57
N ILE A 624 -0.31 -38.87 -17.01
CA ILE A 624 -0.19 -37.69 -16.15
C ILE A 624 -1.33 -37.72 -15.13
N GLN A 625 -0.99 -38.05 -13.87
CA GLN A 625 -1.88 -37.89 -12.72
C GLN A 625 -2.02 -36.39 -12.40
N MET A 626 -3.05 -35.75 -12.98
CA MET A 626 -3.37 -34.34 -12.72
C MET A 626 -3.94 -34.18 -11.31
N SER A 627 -3.14 -33.67 -10.37
CA SER A 627 -3.57 -33.38 -9.00
C SER A 627 -4.56 -32.21 -8.94
N SER A 628 -5.66 -32.39 -8.19
CA SER A 628 -6.70 -31.38 -7.88
C SER A 628 -6.17 -30.10 -7.21
N THR A 629 -4.93 -30.11 -6.72
CA THR A 629 -4.31 -28.99 -5.99
C THR A 629 -3.53 -28.01 -6.88
N THR A 630 -3.48 -28.21 -8.20
CA THR A 630 -2.81 -27.31 -9.15
C THR A 630 -3.82 -26.40 -9.86
N SER A 631 -3.39 -25.22 -10.34
CA SER A 631 -4.26 -24.26 -11.06
C SER A 631 -4.96 -24.87 -12.29
N SER A 632 -4.33 -25.86 -12.92
CA SER A 632 -4.87 -26.72 -13.97
C SER A 632 -6.01 -27.63 -13.49
N GLY A 633 -5.97 -28.12 -12.25
CA GLY A 633 -7.03 -28.91 -11.63
C GLY A 633 -8.32 -28.11 -11.38
N LEU A 634 -8.18 -26.85 -10.94
CA LEU A 634 -9.32 -25.93 -10.78
C LEU A 634 -9.96 -25.54 -12.13
N ALA A 635 -9.16 -25.37 -13.18
CA ALA A 635 -9.68 -25.14 -14.53
C ALA A 635 -10.42 -26.38 -15.05
N LEU A 636 -9.87 -27.58 -14.81
CA LEU A 636 -10.50 -28.85 -15.15
C LEU A 636 -11.82 -29.06 -14.40
N ASP A 637 -11.89 -28.75 -13.10
CA ASP A 637 -13.13 -28.84 -12.31
C ASP A 637 -14.20 -27.83 -12.77
N ARG A 638 -13.78 -26.66 -13.26
CA ARG A 638 -14.68 -25.69 -13.89
C ARG A 638 -15.27 -26.23 -15.21
N TYR A 639 -14.45 -26.83 -16.06
CA TYR A 639 -14.93 -27.45 -17.31
C TYR A 639 -15.73 -28.72 -17.04
N ARG A 640 -15.39 -29.49 -16.00
CA ARG A 640 -16.15 -30.65 -15.52
C ARG A 640 -17.55 -30.27 -15.07
N SER A 641 -17.68 -29.25 -14.22
CA SER A 641 -18.99 -28.77 -13.76
C SER A 641 -19.79 -28.10 -14.88
N ALA A 642 -19.14 -27.37 -15.78
CA ALA A 642 -19.78 -26.84 -16.99
C ALA A 642 -20.29 -27.96 -17.91
N TYR A 643 -19.51 -29.03 -18.09
CA TYR A 643 -19.91 -30.21 -18.85
C TYR A 643 -21.06 -30.97 -18.16
N GLU A 644 -20.98 -31.23 -16.85
CA GLU A 644 -22.02 -31.95 -16.09
C GLU A 644 -23.34 -31.17 -16.01
N SER A 645 -23.27 -29.83 -16.00
CA SER A 645 -24.47 -28.98 -16.08
C SER A 645 -25.08 -28.95 -17.49
N ASN A 646 -24.27 -29.09 -18.55
CA ASN A 646 -24.75 -29.15 -19.93
C ASN A 646 -25.29 -30.54 -20.33
N ILE A 647 -24.75 -31.62 -19.74
CA ILE A 647 -25.18 -33.01 -20.01
C ILE A 647 -26.43 -33.41 -19.21
N SER A 648 -26.74 -32.74 -18.10
CA SER A 648 -27.86 -33.12 -17.22
C SER A 648 -29.11 -32.24 -17.44
N PRO A 649 -30.11 -32.71 -18.23
CA PRO A 649 -31.33 -31.95 -18.48
C PRO A 649 -32.13 -31.65 -17.21
N PHE A 650 -31.97 -32.48 -16.16
CA PHE A 650 -32.64 -32.30 -14.87
C PHE A 650 -31.99 -31.24 -13.96
N ALA A 651 -30.69 -30.96 -14.10
CA ALA A 651 -30.05 -29.89 -13.32
C ALA A 651 -30.45 -28.52 -13.86
N ALA A 652 -30.50 -28.37 -15.19
CA ALA A 652 -31.06 -27.19 -15.84
C ALA A 652 -32.53 -26.97 -15.46
N PHE A 653 -33.31 -28.05 -15.32
CA PHE A 653 -34.70 -27.99 -14.86
C PHE A 653 -34.82 -27.53 -13.39
N ARG A 654 -34.11 -28.16 -12.44
CA ARG A 654 -34.11 -27.72 -11.02
C ARG A 654 -33.60 -26.29 -10.84
N GLY A 655 -32.60 -25.88 -11.63
CA GLY A 655 -32.09 -24.50 -11.62
C GLY A 655 -33.14 -23.50 -12.09
N ARG A 656 -33.89 -23.82 -13.15
CA ARG A 656 -35.00 -22.98 -13.64
C ARG A 656 -36.19 -22.97 -12.68
N GLU A 657 -36.50 -24.09 -12.05
CA GLU A 657 -37.60 -24.23 -11.09
C GLU A 657 -37.34 -23.49 -9.78
N SER A 658 -36.13 -23.60 -9.23
CA SER A 658 -35.69 -22.83 -8.05
C SER A 658 -35.62 -21.33 -8.32
N ALA A 659 -35.19 -20.91 -9.52
CA ALA A 659 -35.23 -19.50 -9.93
C ALA A 659 -36.67 -18.98 -10.09
N ARG A 660 -37.61 -19.84 -10.51
CA ARG A 660 -39.04 -19.51 -10.60
C ARG A 660 -39.70 -19.43 -9.22
N ALA A 661 -39.32 -20.32 -8.30
CA ALA A 661 -39.72 -20.26 -6.90
C ALA A 661 -39.22 -18.98 -6.22
N TYR A 662 -37.97 -18.58 -6.47
CA TYR A 662 -37.40 -17.33 -5.94
C TYR A 662 -38.07 -16.07 -6.50
N LYS A 663 -38.61 -16.12 -7.72
CA LYS A 663 -39.41 -15.03 -8.32
C LYS A 663 -40.86 -14.98 -7.83
N ARG A 664 -41.38 -16.05 -7.21
CA ARG A 664 -42.74 -16.12 -6.67
C ARG A 664 -42.85 -15.67 -5.20
N MET A 665 -41.73 -15.52 -4.48
CA MET A 665 -41.70 -15.08 -3.08
C MET A 665 -41.85 -13.56 -2.97
N SER A 666 -42.57 -13.09 -1.95
CA SER A 666 -42.74 -11.65 -1.70
C SER A 666 -41.42 -11.00 -1.27
N LEU A 667 -41.28 -9.68 -1.43
CA LEU A 667 -40.04 -8.96 -1.03
C LEU A 667 -39.60 -9.20 0.43
N PRO A 668 -40.48 -9.20 1.44
CA PRO A 668 -40.07 -9.54 2.81
C PRO A 668 -39.66 -11.02 2.93
N GLU A 669 -40.35 -11.94 2.27
CA GLU A 669 -39.96 -13.36 2.25
C GLU A 669 -38.60 -13.57 1.57
N ARG A 670 -38.25 -12.80 0.54
CA ARG A 670 -36.93 -12.87 -0.11
C ARG A 670 -35.82 -12.35 0.81
N MET A 671 -36.12 -11.34 1.61
CA MET A 671 -35.20 -10.83 2.64
C MET A 671 -34.98 -11.88 3.73
N VAL A 672 -36.07 -12.45 4.27
CA VAL A 672 -35.99 -13.55 5.25
C VAL A 672 -35.25 -14.74 4.67
N PHE A 673 -35.60 -15.21 3.46
CA PHE A 673 -34.93 -16.34 2.81
C PHE A 673 -33.43 -16.08 2.59
N SER A 674 -33.05 -14.85 2.24
CA SER A 674 -31.63 -14.45 2.12
C SER A 674 -30.92 -14.50 3.47
N ILE A 675 -31.55 -13.98 4.52
CA ILE A 675 -31.01 -13.99 5.89
C ILE A 675 -30.90 -15.41 6.42
N THR A 676 -31.94 -16.24 6.27
CA THR A 676 -31.96 -17.64 6.69
C THR A 676 -30.89 -18.45 5.95
N ARG A 677 -30.74 -18.24 4.64
CA ARG A 677 -29.68 -18.89 3.86
C ARG A 677 -28.30 -18.44 4.30
N MET A 678 -28.10 -17.16 4.61
CA MET A 678 -26.83 -16.61 5.11
C MET A 678 -26.49 -17.16 6.50
N VAL A 679 -27.48 -17.26 7.39
CA VAL A 679 -27.32 -17.81 8.75
C VAL A 679 -27.02 -19.31 8.73
N LEU A 680 -27.64 -20.07 7.81
CA LEU A 680 -27.44 -21.52 7.69
C LEU A 680 -26.24 -21.92 6.80
N ALA A 681 -25.70 -21.01 6.00
CA ALA A 681 -24.62 -21.33 5.06
C ALA A 681 -23.30 -21.73 5.74
N THR A 682 -23.00 -21.17 6.91
CA THR A 682 -21.72 -21.43 7.59
C THR A 682 -21.90 -21.93 9.02
N ARG A 683 -20.99 -22.79 9.46
CA ARG A 683 -21.01 -23.35 10.83
C ARG A 683 -20.84 -22.25 11.89
N THR A 684 -20.10 -21.20 11.57
CA THR A 684 -19.87 -20.04 12.44
C THR A 684 -21.10 -19.13 12.53
N SER A 685 -21.77 -18.84 11.41
CA SER A 685 -23.03 -18.06 11.41
C SER A 685 -24.15 -18.77 12.18
N ARG A 686 -24.22 -20.10 12.10
CA ARG A 686 -25.16 -20.91 12.89
C ARG A 686 -24.90 -20.80 14.40
N ASN A 687 -23.64 -20.87 14.82
CA ASN A 687 -23.27 -20.77 16.23
C ASN A 687 -23.47 -19.34 16.77
N LEU A 688 -23.19 -18.30 15.97
CA LEU A 688 -23.45 -16.90 16.32
C LEU A 688 -24.94 -16.62 16.47
N PHE A 689 -25.78 -17.14 15.57
CA PHE A 689 -27.23 -17.00 15.68
C PHE A 689 -27.78 -17.71 16.91
N ALA A 690 -27.29 -18.92 17.22
CA ALA A 690 -27.66 -19.62 18.45
C ALA A 690 -27.24 -18.83 19.71
N GLY A 691 -26.02 -18.27 19.72
CA GLY A 691 -25.55 -17.41 20.81
C GLY A 691 -26.38 -16.13 20.95
N TYR A 692 -26.76 -15.50 19.84
CA TYR A 692 -27.64 -14.33 19.81
C TYR A 692 -29.03 -14.66 20.38
N CYS A 693 -29.63 -15.78 19.99
CA CYS A 693 -30.91 -16.22 20.56
C CYS A 693 -30.79 -16.45 22.08
N VAL A 694 -29.73 -17.10 22.55
CA VAL A 694 -29.51 -17.31 23.99
C VAL A 694 -29.32 -15.97 24.72
N ALA A 695 -28.52 -15.06 24.18
CA ALA A 695 -28.31 -13.74 24.76
C ALA A 695 -29.60 -12.91 24.84
N LEU A 696 -30.47 -13.00 23.83
CA LEU A 696 -31.79 -12.37 23.84
C LEU A 696 -32.66 -12.96 24.95
N HIS A 697 -32.68 -14.30 25.12
CA HIS A 697 -33.41 -14.93 26.22
C HIS A 697 -32.87 -14.53 27.59
N VAL A 698 -31.54 -14.43 27.75
CA VAL A 698 -30.91 -13.94 28.99
C VAL A 698 -31.28 -12.48 29.24
N LEU A 699 -31.28 -11.63 28.22
CA LEU A 699 -31.67 -10.22 28.34
C LEU A 699 -33.14 -10.08 28.75
N VAL A 700 -34.03 -10.82 28.10
CA VAL A 700 -35.46 -10.83 28.47
C VAL A 700 -35.64 -11.33 29.89
N PHE A 701 -34.95 -12.40 30.27
CA PHE A 701 -34.95 -12.90 31.65
C PHE A 701 -34.45 -11.86 32.65
N PHE A 702 -33.37 -11.13 32.33
CA PHE A 702 -32.86 -10.05 33.16
C PHE A 702 -33.81 -8.87 33.24
N SER A 703 -34.48 -8.53 32.14
CA SER A 703 -35.47 -7.44 32.12
C SER A 703 -36.70 -7.79 32.95
N LEU A 704 -37.18 -9.04 32.89
CA LEU A 704 -38.27 -9.54 33.72
C LEU A 704 -37.85 -9.68 35.18
N TYR A 705 -36.61 -10.10 35.45
CA TYR A 705 -36.06 -10.12 36.80
C TYR A 705 -35.98 -8.72 37.40
N TRP A 706 -35.44 -7.76 36.65
CA TRP A 706 -35.32 -6.37 37.12
C TRP A 706 -36.68 -5.71 37.31
N LEU A 707 -37.62 -5.94 36.38
CA LEU A 707 -38.99 -5.46 36.50
C LEU A 707 -39.68 -6.12 37.70
N GLY A 708 -39.50 -7.43 37.91
CA GLY A 708 -40.02 -8.16 39.06
C GLY A 708 -39.42 -7.70 40.40
N THR A 709 -38.12 -7.39 40.45
CA THR A 709 -37.50 -6.85 41.67
C THR A 709 -37.95 -5.42 41.95
N ALA A 710 -38.14 -4.59 40.92
CA ALA A 710 -38.67 -3.24 41.08
C ALA A 710 -40.14 -3.26 41.55
N ASP A 711 -40.95 -4.22 41.07
CA ASP A 711 -42.33 -4.42 41.51
C ASP A 711 -42.39 -4.94 42.96
N VAL A 712 -41.48 -5.83 43.35
CA VAL A 712 -41.34 -6.31 44.74
C VAL A 712 -40.85 -5.21 45.68
N GLU A 713 -40.04 -4.25 45.23
CA GLU A 713 -39.58 -3.13 46.06
C GLU A 713 -40.70 -2.07 46.24
N GLN A 714 -41.49 -1.82 45.20
CA GLN A 714 -42.67 -0.95 45.28
C GLN A 714 -43.79 -1.56 46.13
N HIS A 715 -44.09 -2.86 45.99
CA HIS A 715 -45.10 -3.55 46.81
C HIS A 715 -44.58 -4.02 48.18
N GLY A 716 -43.27 -4.19 48.36
CA GLY A 716 -42.63 -4.54 49.63
C GLY A 716 -42.63 -3.39 50.63
N SER A 717 -42.59 -2.14 50.15
CA SER A 717 -42.79 -0.95 50.99
C SER A 717 -44.22 -0.82 51.55
N HIS A 718 -45.20 -1.47 50.91
CA HIS A 718 -46.61 -1.50 51.35
C HIS A 718 -46.95 -2.75 52.19
N LEU A 719 -46.05 -3.73 52.28
CA LEU A 719 -46.23 -4.93 53.12
C LEU A 719 -45.85 -4.68 54.60
N GLY A 720 -45.03 -3.66 54.88
CA GLY A 720 -44.67 -3.24 56.25
C GLY A 720 -45.82 -2.59 57.05
N GLN A 721 -46.96 -2.29 56.42
CA GLN A 721 -48.15 -1.71 57.06
C GLN A 721 -49.35 -2.67 57.13
N GLY A 722 -49.24 -3.90 56.63
CA GLY A 722 -50.33 -4.90 56.60
C GLY A 722 -50.16 -6.12 57.52
N VAL A 723 -49.02 -6.28 58.21
CA VAL A 723 -48.69 -7.50 58.98
C VAL A 723 -49.23 -7.50 60.42
N VAL A 724 -50.01 -6.50 60.83
CA VAL A 724 -50.74 -6.52 62.13
C VAL A 724 -52.07 -7.30 62.04
N ALA A 725 -52.54 -7.72 60.85
CA ALA A 725 -53.91 -8.25 60.69
C ALA A 725 -54.06 -9.70 60.19
N ALA A 726 -52.99 -10.51 60.08
CA ALA A 726 -53.13 -11.88 59.57
C ALA A 726 -52.21 -12.91 60.26
N ALA A 727 -52.10 -12.83 61.58
CA ALA A 727 -51.62 -13.96 62.38
C ALA A 727 -52.75 -15.00 62.49
N GLY A 728 -52.80 -15.94 61.55
CA GLY A 728 -53.69 -17.10 61.63
C GLY A 728 -53.81 -17.84 60.32
N GLY A 729 -53.24 -19.04 60.22
CA GLY A 729 -53.54 -19.96 59.12
C GLY A 729 -52.34 -20.73 58.59
N THR A 730 -52.10 -21.87 59.23
CA THR A 730 -51.16 -22.92 58.86
C THR A 730 -51.57 -23.71 57.61
N LEU A 731 -50.56 -24.21 56.89
CA LEU A 731 -50.45 -25.54 56.25
C LEU A 731 -51.17 -25.84 54.90
N ALA A 732 -50.32 -26.29 53.98
CA ALA A 732 -50.45 -27.48 53.13
C ALA A 732 -51.24 -27.42 51.81
N GLY A 733 -50.68 -28.09 50.79
CA GLY A 733 -51.47 -28.91 49.85
C GLY A 733 -51.38 -28.57 48.37
N GLN A 734 -50.33 -29.07 47.72
CA GLN A 734 -50.38 -30.03 46.60
C GLN A 734 -51.41 -29.88 45.44
N SER A 735 -50.85 -30.07 44.24
CA SER A 735 -51.38 -30.79 43.05
C SER A 735 -51.91 -30.00 41.84
N GLU A 736 -51.26 -30.35 40.72
CA GLU A 736 -51.63 -30.27 39.31
C GLU A 736 -53.13 -30.42 38.98
N SER A 737 -53.59 -29.69 37.95
CA SER A 737 -54.08 -30.27 36.68
C SER A 737 -54.61 -29.20 35.70
N ASP A 738 -53.82 -29.00 34.65
CA ASP A 738 -54.16 -29.03 33.21
C ASP A 738 -55.58 -28.70 32.64
N TRP A 739 -55.52 -27.84 31.61
CA TRP A 739 -56.36 -27.62 30.40
C TRP A 739 -57.86 -27.26 30.45
N ASN A 740 -58.20 -26.09 29.87
CA ASN A 740 -58.89 -25.92 28.57
C ASN A 740 -59.12 -24.41 28.29
N GLN A 741 -58.64 -23.84 27.17
CA GLN A 741 -59.18 -23.79 25.81
C GLN A 741 -60.11 -22.58 25.56
N GLU A 742 -59.95 -21.99 24.37
CA GLU A 742 -60.75 -20.99 23.63
C GLU A 742 -60.00 -19.67 23.46
N GLY A 743 -59.81 -19.10 22.27
CA GLY A 743 -60.35 -19.37 20.95
C GLY A 743 -60.29 -18.03 20.22
N PHE A 744 -59.57 -17.92 19.10
CA PHE A 744 -59.60 -16.70 18.30
C PHE A 744 -59.58 -17.07 16.82
N SER A 745 -60.76 -16.98 16.21
CA SER A 745 -60.95 -16.79 14.78
C SER A 745 -61.46 -15.36 14.55
N ASP A 746 -60.67 -14.58 13.82
CA ASP A 746 -61.06 -13.60 12.79
C ASP A 746 -62.34 -12.77 12.96
N LYS A 747 -62.20 -11.44 13.10
CA LYS A 747 -62.45 -10.46 12.01
C LYS A 747 -62.47 -9.00 12.47
N ALA A 748 -61.72 -8.21 11.70
CA ALA A 748 -62.06 -6.89 11.12
C ALA A 748 -62.53 -5.74 12.04
N SER A 749 -61.69 -4.72 12.13
CA SER A 749 -61.95 -3.39 11.54
C SER A 749 -60.62 -2.68 11.26
#